data_AF-A0A9P7AWB6-F1
#
_entry.id   AF-A0A9P7AWB6-F1
#
_cell.length_a   1.000
_cell.length_b   1.000
_cell.length_c   1.000
_cell.angle_alpha   90.00
_cell.angle_beta   90.00
_cell.angle_gamma   90.00
#
_symmetry.space_group_name_H-M   'P 1'
#
loop_
_entity.id
_entity.type
_entity.pdbx_description
1 polymer ?
#
loop_
_entity_poly.entity_id
_entity_poly.type
_entity_poly.pdbx_seq_one_letter_code
_entity_poly.pdbx_strand_id
1 'polypeptide(L)'
;MLESDPTHVNLNSNLDAKIRNPLAGIPQATLLAQVDDFAHARGLRNILPQLRKGALVARDPTNYEDITGAEALDDLEIEALRDEVLHKWRQPLALYLTIVTCSVGAAVQGWDQTGSNGANLSFPTYFGIGSTSTHDTLLVGLINAAPYIGSAFIGCWFSDPINNYFGRRGTIFVSANFCLFSVLGTAFTQTWVQCFVCRILLGIGMGAKASTVPIFAAENSPAAIRGALVMSWQMWNAFGIFLGFCANLVVAGVPRIAWRLQFGSAFLPAVPLILAIYFCPESPRWYMKKGRYQKAYDSLLRLRNNPIQAARDLYYIHSQLELEAEIIGTSPYHTRFIELFTIPRIRRATVAAVTVMTCQQLCGINVIAFYSSTIFYEAGASQRTSLYASFGFGLINFVFAWPAIWTIDTYGRRSLLLFTFPNMAWSLLAVALCSLIPSSSKAHLGLMALFIYVFAMFYSPGEGPVPFTYSAEVFPLSHREVGMGLAVATNLFWAAVLGITLLRMLHVFGILGAFAFYAGLNVIAFCLIFLFVPETKQRTLEELDYVFGVPTRIHINYQLFTALPWWIRRYVLFQKNLGPLEPLYRFDTAQLQVEQLYINDKIRAERRTNCSKVPSADVSDFRRPGTGRTGGMSF
;
A
#
# COMPACT_ATOMS: atom_id res chain seq x y z
N MET A 1 29.39 27.02 -42.42
CA MET A 1 30.30 25.85 -42.33
C MET A 1 30.55 25.55 -40.89
N LEU A 2 29.87 24.54 -40.34
CA LEU A 2 30.39 23.54 -39.41
C LEU A 2 29.22 22.58 -39.15
N GLU A 3 29.47 21.33 -39.49
CA GLU A 3 28.50 20.28 -39.78
C GLU A 3 27.67 19.86 -38.55
N SER A 4 26.39 19.60 -38.82
CA SER A 4 25.50 18.81 -37.98
C SER A 4 25.95 17.35 -37.99
N ASP A 5 26.45 16.87 -36.85
CA ASP A 5 26.83 15.47 -36.65
C ASP A 5 25.57 14.61 -36.36
N PRO A 6 25.23 13.59 -37.17
CA PRO A 6 23.96 12.86 -37.07
C PRO A 6 24.06 11.54 -36.30
N THR A 7 24.82 11.48 -35.19
CA THR A 7 25.07 10.21 -34.48
C THR A 7 25.07 10.29 -32.94
N HIS A 8 24.11 11.00 -32.35
CA HIS A 8 23.77 10.78 -30.93
C HIS A 8 22.43 10.05 -30.79
N VAL A 9 22.46 8.72 -30.99
CA VAL A 9 21.43 7.84 -30.43
C VAL A 9 21.66 7.79 -28.92
N ASN A 10 20.87 8.56 -28.19
CA ASN A 10 20.94 8.63 -26.74
C ASN A 10 20.38 7.32 -26.16
N LEU A 11 21.26 6.36 -25.85
CA LEU A 11 20.88 5.03 -25.34
C LEU A 11 20.15 5.09 -23.99
N ASN A 12 20.32 6.17 -23.22
CA ASN A 12 19.62 6.37 -21.95
C ASN A 12 18.19 6.93 -22.12
N SER A 13 17.85 7.58 -23.24
CA SER A 13 16.47 8.06 -23.47
C SER A 13 15.52 6.95 -23.94
N ASN A 14 16.04 5.75 -24.24
CA ASN A 14 15.24 4.59 -24.66
C ASN A 14 14.85 3.65 -23.52
N LEU A 15 15.58 3.65 -22.40
CA LEU A 15 15.23 2.87 -21.21
C LEU A 15 14.02 3.48 -20.48
N ASP A 16 14.06 4.80 -20.24
CA ASP A 16 12.97 5.53 -19.59
C ASP A 16 11.62 5.41 -20.33
N ALA A 17 11.67 5.43 -21.67
CA ALA A 17 10.50 5.24 -22.52
C ALA A 17 10.00 3.79 -22.49
N LYS A 18 10.91 2.80 -22.59
CA LYS A 18 10.59 1.36 -22.50
C LYS A 18 10.10 0.94 -21.11
N ILE A 19 10.52 1.60 -20.03
CA ILE A 19 10.09 1.26 -18.67
C ILE A 19 8.73 1.87 -18.35
N ARG A 20 8.42 3.07 -18.85
CA ARG A 20 7.05 3.65 -18.77
C ARG A 20 6.05 2.90 -19.65
N ASN A 21 6.47 2.57 -20.87
CA ASN A 21 5.69 1.74 -21.78
C ASN A 21 6.64 0.90 -22.65
N PRO A 22 6.69 -0.43 -22.45
CA PRO A 22 7.62 -1.30 -23.17
C PRO A 22 7.40 -1.30 -24.68
N LEU A 23 6.25 -0.83 -25.12
CA LEU A 23 5.85 -0.76 -26.52
C LEU A 23 6.12 0.63 -27.14
N ALA A 24 6.39 1.66 -26.33
CA ALA A 24 6.65 3.00 -26.81
C ALA A 24 7.93 3.05 -27.66
N GLY A 25 7.84 3.70 -28.82
CA GLY A 25 8.97 3.82 -29.76
C GLY A 25 9.13 2.66 -30.74
N ILE A 26 8.36 1.57 -30.62
CA ILE A 26 8.38 0.47 -31.60
C ILE A 26 7.61 0.89 -32.87
N PRO A 27 8.22 0.81 -34.08
CA PRO A 27 7.54 1.08 -35.34
C PRO A 27 6.29 0.22 -35.51
N GLN A 28 5.22 0.77 -36.09
CA GLN A 28 3.92 0.09 -36.19
C GLN A 28 4.03 -1.27 -36.89
N ALA A 29 4.77 -1.35 -37.99
CA ALA A 29 4.96 -2.59 -38.73
C ALA A 29 5.69 -3.65 -37.90
N THR A 30 6.72 -3.25 -37.15
CA THR A 30 7.46 -4.15 -36.26
C THR A 30 6.60 -4.64 -35.10
N LEU A 31 5.80 -3.75 -34.50
CA LEU A 31 4.89 -4.11 -33.41
C LEU A 31 3.84 -5.12 -33.88
N LEU A 32 3.23 -4.92 -35.05
CA LEU A 32 2.24 -5.84 -35.59
C LEU A 32 2.85 -7.21 -35.94
N ALA A 33 4.07 -7.24 -36.49
CA ALA A 33 4.79 -8.49 -36.73
C ALA A 33 5.07 -9.25 -35.42
N GLN A 34 5.52 -8.54 -34.37
CA GLN A 34 5.73 -9.14 -33.04
C GLN A 34 4.45 -9.68 -32.43
N VAL A 35 3.32 -8.98 -32.58
CA VAL A 35 2.01 -9.44 -32.12
C VAL A 35 1.56 -10.69 -32.88
N ASP A 36 1.80 -10.75 -34.19
CA ASP A 36 1.48 -11.90 -35.02
C ASP A 36 2.29 -13.13 -34.61
N ASP A 37 3.60 -12.95 -34.43
CA ASP A 37 4.51 -14.00 -33.94
C ASP A 37 4.11 -14.47 -32.54
N PHE A 38 3.76 -13.53 -31.64
CA PHE A 38 3.27 -13.83 -30.30
C PHE A 38 1.97 -14.66 -30.34
N ALA A 39 0.99 -14.23 -31.14
CA ALA A 39 -0.28 -14.92 -31.26
C ALA A 39 -0.11 -16.32 -31.88
N HIS A 40 0.84 -16.47 -32.81
CA HIS A 40 1.20 -17.75 -33.38
C HIS A 40 1.88 -18.67 -32.35
N ALA A 41 2.89 -18.17 -31.64
CA ALA A 41 3.67 -18.93 -30.67
C ALA A 41 2.85 -19.36 -29.45
N ARG A 42 1.85 -18.57 -29.05
CA ARG A 42 1.01 -18.83 -27.85
C ARG A 42 -0.37 -19.39 -28.15
N GLY A 43 -0.70 -19.64 -29.43
CA GLY A 43 -1.96 -20.26 -29.83
C GLY A 43 -3.19 -19.34 -29.69
N LEU A 44 -3.00 -18.02 -29.84
CA LEU A 44 -4.04 -16.98 -29.70
C LEU A 44 -4.57 -16.45 -31.05
N ARG A 45 -4.49 -17.26 -32.12
CA ARG A 45 -4.90 -16.84 -33.47
C ARG A 45 -6.39 -16.43 -33.56
N ASN A 46 -7.22 -17.00 -32.69
CA ASN A 46 -8.64 -16.68 -32.55
C ASN A 46 -8.91 -15.21 -32.18
N ILE A 47 -7.97 -14.55 -31.51
CA ILE A 47 -8.11 -13.16 -31.03
C ILE A 47 -7.12 -12.20 -31.71
N LEU A 48 -6.47 -12.64 -32.79
CA LEU A 48 -5.44 -11.88 -33.51
C LEU A 48 -5.87 -10.45 -33.88
N PRO A 49 -7.07 -10.20 -34.44
CA PRO A 49 -7.49 -8.83 -34.78
C PRO A 49 -7.58 -7.93 -33.55
N GLN A 50 -8.09 -8.47 -32.44
CA GLN A 50 -8.22 -7.72 -31.18
C GLN A 50 -6.85 -7.48 -30.53
N LEU A 51 -5.90 -8.42 -30.66
CA LEU A 51 -4.54 -8.24 -30.17
C LEU A 51 -3.79 -7.17 -30.95
N ARG A 52 -3.95 -7.09 -32.28
CA ARG A 52 -3.34 -6.04 -33.10
C ARG A 52 -3.87 -4.66 -32.71
N LYS A 53 -5.19 -4.48 -32.68
CA LYS A 53 -5.84 -3.26 -32.17
C LYS A 53 -5.37 -2.92 -30.74
N GLY A 54 -5.42 -3.89 -29.84
CA GLY A 54 -5.02 -3.72 -28.44
C GLY A 54 -3.55 -3.34 -28.24
N ALA A 55 -2.64 -3.90 -29.03
CA ALA A 55 -1.22 -3.56 -28.98
C ALA A 55 -0.95 -2.13 -29.47
N LEU A 56 -1.67 -1.66 -30.49
CA LEU A 56 -1.58 -0.27 -30.96
C LEU A 56 -2.09 0.71 -29.89
N VAL A 57 -3.21 0.39 -29.22
CA VAL A 57 -3.71 1.15 -28.08
C VAL A 57 -2.72 1.14 -26.91
N ALA A 58 -2.07 0.01 -26.64
CA ALA A 58 -1.06 -0.09 -25.60
C ALA A 58 0.18 0.74 -25.93
N ARG A 59 0.56 0.86 -27.21
CA ARG A 59 1.70 1.68 -27.67
C ARG A 59 1.48 3.17 -27.46
N ASP A 60 0.32 3.69 -27.84
CA ASP A 60 -0.05 5.09 -27.67
C ASP A 60 -1.42 5.22 -26.98
N PRO A 61 -1.45 5.23 -25.63
CA PRO A 61 -2.68 5.35 -24.86
C PRO A 61 -3.35 6.73 -24.97
N THR A 62 -2.70 7.73 -25.58
CA THR A 62 -3.21 9.10 -25.70
C THR A 62 -3.83 9.38 -27.06
N ASN A 63 -3.31 8.77 -28.13
CA ASN A 63 -3.79 8.96 -29.51
C ASN A 63 -4.45 7.69 -30.07
N TYR A 64 -5.17 6.93 -29.24
CA TYR A 64 -5.87 5.72 -29.71
C TYR A 64 -6.97 6.04 -30.73
N GLU A 65 -7.54 7.25 -30.70
CA GLU A 65 -8.56 7.71 -31.67
C GLU A 65 -7.98 7.97 -33.07
N ASP A 66 -6.66 8.19 -33.19
CA ASP A 66 -5.98 8.49 -34.47
C ASP A 66 -5.47 7.21 -35.19
N ILE A 67 -5.80 6.01 -34.67
CA ILE A 67 -5.41 4.74 -35.30
C ILE A 67 -6.20 4.58 -36.61
N THR A 68 -5.50 4.71 -37.74
CA THR A 68 -6.07 4.62 -39.09
C THR A 68 -5.70 3.31 -39.80
N GLY A 69 -6.56 2.83 -40.69
CA GLY A 69 -6.34 1.64 -41.53
C GLY A 69 -7.20 0.43 -41.16
N ALA A 70 -6.74 -0.78 -41.50
CA ALA A 70 -7.47 -2.03 -41.25
C ALA A 70 -7.65 -2.38 -39.75
N GLU A 71 -6.88 -1.73 -38.88
CA GLU A 71 -6.90 -1.91 -37.43
C GLU A 71 -7.56 -0.71 -36.70
N ALA A 72 -8.37 0.09 -37.42
CA ALA A 72 -9.13 1.18 -36.83
C ALA A 72 -10.10 0.66 -35.76
N LEU A 73 -10.24 1.43 -34.68
CA LEU A 73 -11.17 1.11 -33.59
C LEU A 73 -12.60 1.47 -34.01
N ASP A 74 -13.56 0.62 -33.64
CA ASP A 74 -14.98 0.93 -33.79
C ASP A 74 -15.41 2.00 -32.78
N ASP A 75 -16.50 2.73 -33.06
CA ASP A 75 -17.02 3.78 -32.16
C ASP A 75 -17.31 3.26 -30.74
N LEU A 76 -17.76 2.00 -30.61
CA LEU A 76 -17.98 1.34 -29.32
C LEU A 76 -16.68 1.02 -28.58
N GLU A 77 -15.60 0.76 -29.31
CA GLU A 77 -14.27 0.46 -28.78
C GLU A 77 -13.60 1.75 -28.27
N ILE A 78 -13.73 2.84 -29.05
CA ILE A 78 -13.29 4.18 -28.67
C ILE A 78 -14.03 4.65 -27.42
N GLU A 79 -15.37 4.55 -27.40
CA GLU A 79 -16.16 4.97 -26.25
C GLU A 79 -15.80 4.14 -25.00
N ALA A 80 -15.56 2.84 -25.14
CA ALA A 80 -15.13 2.00 -24.00
C ALA A 80 -13.75 2.41 -23.42
N LEU A 81 -12.80 2.81 -24.28
CA LEU A 81 -11.49 3.33 -23.84
C LEU A 81 -11.63 4.72 -23.22
N ARG A 82 -12.48 5.57 -23.78
CA ARG A 82 -12.79 6.90 -23.25
C ARG A 82 -13.46 6.80 -21.88
N ASP A 83 -14.41 5.88 -21.72
CA ASP A 83 -15.10 5.61 -20.45
C ASP A 83 -14.14 5.11 -19.36
N GLU A 84 -13.07 4.39 -19.71
CA GLU A 84 -12.04 3.97 -18.74
C GLU A 84 -11.35 5.18 -18.09
N VAL A 85 -11.14 6.25 -18.86
CA VAL A 85 -10.49 7.49 -18.40
C VAL A 85 -11.49 8.40 -17.69
N LEU A 86 -12.66 8.64 -18.30
CA LEU A 86 -13.70 9.53 -17.75
C LEU A 86 -14.36 8.95 -16.50
N HIS A 87 -14.59 7.63 -16.48
CA HIS A 87 -15.32 6.92 -15.43
C HIS A 87 -14.47 5.80 -14.82
N LYS A 88 -13.27 6.13 -14.32
CA LYS A 88 -12.31 5.18 -13.72
C LYS A 88 -12.88 4.16 -12.71
N TRP A 89 -13.99 4.49 -12.05
CA TRP A 89 -14.64 3.61 -11.08
C TRP A 89 -15.69 2.68 -11.65
N ARG A 90 -16.14 2.83 -12.91
CA ARG A 90 -17.09 1.92 -13.56
C ARG A 90 -16.38 0.64 -13.99
N GLN A 91 -16.51 -0.40 -13.17
CA GLN A 91 -15.78 -1.65 -13.35
C GLN A 91 -16.73 -2.85 -13.41
N PRO A 92 -16.33 -3.98 -14.00
CA PRO A 92 -17.19 -5.15 -14.09
C PRO A 92 -17.41 -5.78 -12.70
N LEU A 93 -18.54 -6.46 -12.54
CA LEU A 93 -18.95 -7.06 -11.25
C LEU A 93 -17.92 -8.05 -10.71
N ALA A 94 -17.22 -8.79 -11.58
CA ALA A 94 -16.16 -9.71 -11.16
C ALA A 94 -14.95 -8.98 -10.54
N LEU A 95 -14.61 -7.78 -11.02
CA LEU A 95 -13.56 -6.96 -10.41
C LEU A 95 -14.00 -6.43 -9.04
N TYR A 96 -15.24 -5.94 -8.91
CA TYR A 96 -15.76 -5.54 -7.60
C TYR A 96 -15.80 -6.70 -6.61
N LEU A 97 -16.23 -7.89 -7.04
CA LEU A 97 -16.21 -9.09 -6.22
C LEU A 97 -14.78 -9.43 -5.77
N THR A 98 -13.81 -9.31 -6.66
CA THR A 98 -12.38 -9.50 -6.34
C THR A 98 -11.91 -8.48 -5.31
N ILE A 99 -12.27 -7.21 -5.47
CA ILE A 99 -11.92 -6.13 -4.54
C ILE A 99 -12.54 -6.40 -3.17
N VAL A 100 -13.84 -6.68 -3.11
CA VAL A 100 -14.55 -7.00 -1.85
C VAL A 100 -13.94 -8.22 -1.18
N THR A 101 -13.57 -9.25 -1.94
CA THR A 101 -12.92 -10.45 -1.38
C THR A 101 -11.55 -10.12 -0.79
N CYS A 102 -10.74 -9.30 -1.48
CA CYS A 102 -9.46 -8.81 -0.94
C CYS A 102 -9.65 -7.97 0.33
N SER A 103 -10.68 -7.11 0.35
CA SER A 103 -11.07 -6.29 1.49
C SER A 103 -11.49 -7.13 2.70
N VAL A 104 -12.32 -8.16 2.50
CA VAL A 104 -12.68 -9.11 3.57
C VAL A 104 -11.42 -9.83 4.05
N GLY A 105 -10.50 -10.18 3.16
CA GLY A 105 -9.19 -10.72 3.49
C GLY A 105 -8.44 -9.84 4.49
N ALA A 106 -8.34 -8.53 4.23
CA ALA A 106 -7.73 -7.59 5.17
C ALA A 106 -8.52 -7.46 6.49
N ALA A 107 -9.86 -7.39 6.41
CA ALA A 107 -10.72 -7.27 7.59
C ALA A 107 -10.63 -8.47 8.54
N VAL A 108 -10.48 -9.70 8.02
CA VAL A 108 -10.22 -10.90 8.85
C VAL A 108 -8.96 -10.70 9.69
N GLN A 109 -7.88 -10.17 9.09
CA GLN A 109 -6.63 -9.94 9.83
C GLN A 109 -6.83 -8.94 10.97
N GLY A 110 -7.49 -7.81 10.71
CA GLY A 110 -7.76 -6.81 11.74
C GLY A 110 -8.69 -7.33 12.85
N TRP A 111 -9.65 -8.18 12.51
CA TRP A 111 -10.56 -8.78 13.49
C TRP A 111 -9.81 -9.75 14.42
N ASP A 112 -8.96 -10.62 13.88
CA ASP A 112 -8.16 -11.56 14.68
C ASP A 112 -7.29 -10.84 15.75
N GLN A 113 -6.75 -9.67 15.37
CA GLN A 113 -5.96 -8.81 16.24
C GLN A 113 -6.75 -8.37 17.48
N THR A 114 -7.98 -7.89 17.30
CA THR A 114 -8.80 -7.36 18.40
C THR A 114 -9.64 -8.41 19.10
N GLY A 115 -9.96 -9.55 18.47
CA GLY A 115 -10.61 -10.68 19.16
C GLY A 115 -9.76 -11.18 20.35
N SER A 116 -8.44 -11.12 20.22
CA SER A 116 -7.50 -11.46 21.30
C SER A 116 -7.51 -10.44 22.45
N ASN A 117 -7.77 -9.17 22.13
CA ASN A 117 -7.80 -8.07 23.10
C ASN A 117 -8.92 -8.23 24.14
N GLY A 118 -10.14 -8.58 23.70
CA GLY A 118 -11.24 -8.87 24.62
C GLY A 118 -10.98 -10.13 25.45
N ALA A 119 -10.40 -11.16 24.82
CA ALA A 119 -10.13 -12.44 25.46
C ALA A 119 -9.11 -12.33 26.60
N ASN A 120 -8.12 -11.43 26.48
CA ASN A 120 -7.08 -11.18 27.49
C ASN A 120 -7.62 -10.94 28.90
N LEU A 121 -8.84 -10.42 29.03
CA LEU A 121 -9.48 -10.13 30.31
C LEU A 121 -9.94 -11.37 31.08
N SER A 122 -10.06 -12.54 30.42
CA SER A 122 -10.67 -13.73 31.05
C SER A 122 -9.99 -15.05 30.74
N PHE A 123 -9.34 -15.22 29.59
CA PHE A 123 -8.66 -16.48 29.27
C PHE A 123 -7.48 -16.82 30.19
N PRO A 124 -6.64 -15.86 30.67
CA PRO A 124 -5.51 -16.20 31.53
C PRO A 124 -5.95 -16.84 32.84
N THR A 125 -7.03 -16.32 33.44
CA THR A 125 -7.65 -16.88 34.64
C THR A 125 -8.17 -18.30 34.43
N TYR A 126 -8.73 -18.59 33.25
CA TYR A 126 -9.25 -19.92 32.92
C TYR A 126 -8.16 -20.98 32.82
N PHE A 127 -7.03 -20.67 32.18
CA PHE A 127 -5.90 -21.61 32.05
C PHE A 127 -5.00 -21.66 33.30
N GLY A 128 -5.32 -20.90 34.35
CA GLY A 128 -4.49 -20.84 35.57
C GLY A 128 -3.16 -20.11 35.36
N ILE A 129 -3.05 -19.27 34.33
CA ILE A 129 -1.87 -18.45 33.99
C ILE A 129 -2.14 -16.95 34.17
N GLY A 130 -3.12 -16.61 35.00
CA GLY A 130 -3.52 -15.23 35.29
C GLY A 130 -2.74 -14.59 36.44
N SER A 131 -1.68 -15.22 36.96
CA SER A 131 -0.90 -14.66 38.05
C SER A 131 0.02 -13.53 37.57
N THR A 132 0.47 -12.71 38.51
CA THR A 132 1.47 -11.64 38.27
C THR A 132 2.91 -12.17 38.17
N SER A 133 3.09 -13.50 38.19
CA SER A 133 4.40 -14.12 38.02
C SER A 133 5.01 -13.75 36.68
N THR A 134 6.34 -13.60 36.64
CA THR A 134 7.11 -13.37 35.41
C THR A 134 6.84 -14.46 34.38
N HIS A 135 6.69 -15.71 34.83
CA HIS A 135 6.42 -16.84 33.95
C HIS A 135 5.05 -16.70 33.26
N ASP A 136 4.01 -16.41 34.02
CA ASP A 136 2.63 -16.36 33.53
C ASP A 136 2.39 -15.16 32.62
N THR A 137 2.93 -13.99 32.97
CA THR A 137 2.89 -12.79 32.12
C THR A 137 3.58 -13.01 30.77
N LEU A 138 4.72 -13.70 30.76
CA LEU A 138 5.39 -14.09 29.51
C LEU A 138 4.60 -15.13 28.72
N LEU A 139 3.93 -16.08 29.37
CA LEU A 139 3.07 -17.06 28.69
C LEU A 139 1.86 -16.41 28.02
N VAL A 140 1.17 -15.50 28.70
CA VAL A 140 0.04 -14.75 28.11
C VAL A 140 0.52 -13.91 26.92
N GLY A 141 1.67 -13.22 27.07
CA GLY A 141 2.30 -12.49 25.98
C GLY A 141 2.67 -13.39 24.79
N LEU A 142 3.21 -14.58 25.07
CA LEU A 142 3.57 -15.58 24.07
C LEU A 142 2.35 -16.10 23.29
N ILE A 143 1.24 -16.37 23.97
CA ILE A 143 -0.02 -16.80 23.34
C ILE A 143 -0.53 -15.69 22.41
N ASN A 144 -0.52 -14.44 22.85
CA ASN A 144 -0.93 -13.31 22.02
C ASN A 144 0.00 -13.09 20.83
N ALA A 145 1.31 -13.28 21.02
CA ALA A 145 2.32 -13.16 19.98
C ALA A 145 2.32 -14.32 18.97
N ALA A 146 1.74 -15.47 19.31
CA ALA A 146 1.79 -16.69 18.51
C ALA A 146 1.36 -16.51 17.03
N PRO A 147 0.27 -15.80 16.68
CA PRO A 147 -0.06 -15.58 15.27
C PRO A 147 1.00 -14.79 14.51
N TYR A 148 1.67 -13.84 15.16
CA TYR A 148 2.73 -13.05 14.53
C TYR A 148 4.01 -13.87 14.37
N ILE A 149 4.35 -14.73 15.35
CA ILE A 149 5.46 -15.68 15.22
C ILE A 149 5.21 -16.61 14.03
N GLY A 150 4.02 -17.23 13.97
CA GLY A 150 3.63 -18.09 12.86
C GLY A 150 3.65 -17.37 11.52
N SER A 151 3.23 -16.11 11.48
CA SER A 151 3.24 -15.30 10.24
C SER A 151 4.67 -14.93 9.82
N ALA A 152 5.49 -14.42 10.73
CA ALA A 152 6.82 -13.85 10.47
C ALA A 152 7.85 -14.91 10.07
N PHE A 153 7.83 -16.08 10.71
CA PHE A 153 8.81 -17.14 10.48
C PHE A 153 8.36 -18.18 9.45
N ILE A 154 7.05 -18.34 9.25
CA ILE A 154 6.50 -19.39 8.38
C ILE A 154 5.59 -18.76 7.31
N GLY A 155 4.45 -18.16 7.71
CA GLY A 155 3.39 -17.74 6.79
C GLY A 155 3.85 -16.87 5.61
N CYS A 156 4.67 -15.85 5.86
CA CYS A 156 5.16 -14.95 4.80
C CYS A 156 6.08 -15.68 3.80
N TRP A 157 6.93 -16.60 4.25
CA TRP A 157 7.90 -17.31 3.42
C TRP A 157 7.27 -18.43 2.60
N PHE A 158 6.27 -19.11 3.16
CA PHE A 158 5.52 -20.15 2.44
C PHE A 158 4.56 -19.59 1.39
N SER A 159 4.24 -18.29 1.44
CA SER A 159 3.33 -17.68 0.48
C SER A 159 3.79 -17.79 -0.97
N ASP A 160 5.09 -17.66 -1.25
CA ASP A 160 5.61 -17.70 -2.61
C ASP A 160 5.57 -19.11 -3.23
N PRO A 161 6.05 -20.18 -2.57
CA PRO A 161 5.85 -21.55 -3.04
C PRO A 161 4.38 -21.88 -3.28
N ILE A 162 3.49 -21.55 -2.33
CA ILE A 162 2.06 -21.86 -2.46
C ILE A 162 1.46 -21.10 -3.65
N ASN A 163 1.82 -19.83 -3.84
CA ASN A 163 1.43 -19.04 -5.01
C ASN A 163 1.93 -19.63 -6.33
N ASN A 164 3.15 -20.16 -6.34
CA ASN A 164 3.74 -20.77 -7.52
C ASN A 164 3.04 -22.10 -7.89
N TYR A 165 2.55 -22.88 -6.92
CA TYR A 165 1.86 -24.16 -7.18
C TYR A 165 0.35 -24.00 -7.40
N PHE A 166 -0.34 -23.28 -6.51
CA PHE A 166 -1.81 -23.22 -6.45
C PHE A 166 -2.42 -21.98 -7.10
N GLY A 167 -1.61 -20.99 -7.50
CA GLY A 167 -2.10 -19.69 -7.97
C GLY A 167 -2.43 -18.75 -6.82
N ARG A 168 -2.74 -17.49 -7.15
CA ARG A 168 -3.01 -16.46 -6.12
C ARG A 168 -4.33 -16.76 -5.43
N ARG A 169 -5.36 -17.14 -6.20
CA ARG A 169 -6.67 -17.55 -5.68
C ARG A 169 -6.56 -18.79 -4.79
N GLY A 170 -5.79 -19.78 -5.22
CA GLY A 170 -5.57 -21.03 -4.47
C GLY A 170 -4.87 -20.77 -3.12
N THR A 171 -3.85 -19.92 -3.11
CA THR A 171 -3.17 -19.52 -1.86
C THR A 171 -4.10 -18.81 -0.89
N ILE A 172 -4.95 -17.90 -1.38
CA ILE A 172 -5.94 -17.21 -0.53
C ILE A 172 -6.94 -18.21 0.04
N PHE A 173 -7.39 -19.19 -0.75
CA PHE A 173 -8.27 -20.25 -0.26
C PHE A 173 -7.61 -21.11 0.83
N VAL A 174 -6.40 -21.61 0.59
CA VAL A 174 -5.67 -22.44 1.57
C VAL A 174 -5.42 -21.64 2.86
N SER A 175 -4.91 -20.41 2.74
CA SER A 175 -4.63 -19.55 3.90
C SER A 175 -5.90 -19.19 4.68
N ALA A 176 -7.02 -18.95 4.00
CA ALA A 176 -8.30 -18.69 4.65
C ALA A 176 -8.82 -19.92 5.43
N ASN A 177 -8.60 -21.13 4.93
CA ASN A 177 -8.91 -22.36 5.68
C ASN A 177 -8.04 -22.49 6.94
N PHE A 178 -6.74 -22.17 6.85
CA PHE A 178 -5.87 -22.09 8.04
C PHE A 178 -6.39 -21.06 9.05
N CYS A 179 -6.88 -19.89 8.61
CA CYS A 179 -7.52 -18.93 9.52
C CYS A 179 -8.79 -19.52 10.16
N LEU A 180 -9.71 -20.05 9.37
CA LEU A 180 -11.01 -20.54 9.84
C LEU A 180 -10.87 -21.67 10.87
N PHE A 181 -10.16 -22.75 10.53
CA PHE A 181 -10.05 -23.91 11.41
C PHE A 181 -9.22 -23.60 12.66
N SER A 182 -8.22 -22.73 12.56
CA SER A 182 -7.41 -22.33 13.72
C SER A 182 -8.21 -21.47 14.69
N VAL A 183 -9.04 -20.56 14.20
CA VAL A 183 -9.94 -19.73 15.02
C VAL A 183 -10.98 -20.60 15.73
N LEU A 184 -11.63 -21.50 15.00
CA LEU A 184 -12.56 -22.46 15.60
C LEU A 184 -11.85 -23.36 16.62
N GLY A 185 -10.69 -23.90 16.27
CA GLY A 185 -9.86 -24.72 17.16
C GLY A 185 -9.53 -23.98 18.45
N THR A 186 -9.12 -22.72 18.36
CA THR A 186 -8.80 -21.85 19.51
C THR A 186 -9.99 -21.74 20.47
N ALA A 187 -11.21 -21.60 19.94
CA ALA A 187 -12.43 -21.51 20.75
C ALA A 187 -12.73 -22.78 21.56
N PHE A 188 -12.26 -23.96 21.13
CA PHE A 188 -12.48 -25.25 21.80
C PHE A 188 -11.32 -25.72 22.69
N THR A 189 -10.22 -24.96 22.76
CA THR A 189 -9.03 -25.35 23.53
C THR A 189 -9.29 -25.49 25.03
N GLN A 190 -8.59 -26.44 25.67
CA GLN A 190 -8.69 -26.71 27.11
C GLN A 190 -7.38 -26.39 27.84
N THR A 191 -6.26 -26.39 27.13
CA THR A 191 -4.94 -26.05 27.67
C THR A 191 -4.33 -24.87 26.93
N TRP A 192 -3.46 -24.12 27.61
CA TRP A 192 -2.74 -23.00 27.01
C TRP A 192 -1.86 -23.45 25.82
N VAL A 193 -1.30 -24.68 25.86
CA VAL A 193 -0.48 -25.24 24.78
C VAL A 193 -1.32 -25.46 23.51
N GLN A 194 -2.53 -26.01 23.65
CA GLN A 194 -3.45 -26.17 22.52
C GLN A 194 -3.79 -24.80 21.93
N CYS A 195 -4.09 -23.81 22.78
CA CYS A 195 -4.34 -22.43 22.35
C CYS A 195 -3.15 -21.85 21.58
N PHE A 196 -1.93 -22.02 22.11
CA PHE A 196 -0.71 -21.58 21.46
C PHE A 196 -0.52 -22.22 20.07
N VAL A 197 -0.68 -23.54 19.93
CA VAL A 197 -0.54 -24.24 18.65
C VAL A 197 -1.59 -23.78 17.64
N CYS A 198 -2.87 -23.69 18.03
CA CYS A 198 -3.92 -23.16 17.16
C CYS A 198 -3.59 -21.73 16.69
N ARG A 199 -3.05 -20.89 17.57
CA ARG A 199 -2.68 -19.51 17.21
C ARG A 199 -1.45 -19.41 16.31
N ILE A 200 -0.48 -20.33 16.42
CA ILE A 200 0.62 -20.44 15.44
C ILE A 200 0.06 -20.80 14.05
N LEU A 201 -0.85 -21.77 13.97
CA LEU A 201 -1.50 -22.18 12.71
C LEU A 201 -2.32 -21.03 12.10
N LEU A 202 -3.03 -20.26 12.91
CA LEU A 202 -3.70 -19.02 12.50
C LEU A 202 -2.69 -18.05 11.86
N GLY A 203 -1.52 -17.88 12.50
CA GLY A 203 -0.42 -17.07 11.99
C GLY A 203 0.07 -17.47 10.61
N ILE A 204 0.22 -18.77 10.35
CA ILE A 204 0.64 -19.26 9.03
C ILE A 204 -0.35 -18.80 7.94
N GLY A 205 -1.66 -18.93 8.20
CA GLY A 205 -2.71 -18.44 7.31
C GLY A 205 -2.69 -16.92 7.15
N MET A 206 -2.61 -16.18 8.27
CA MET A 206 -2.57 -14.72 8.26
C MET A 206 -1.37 -14.17 7.45
N GLY A 207 -0.17 -14.71 7.66
CA GLY A 207 1.04 -14.30 6.96
C GLY A 207 0.99 -14.60 5.46
N ALA A 208 0.53 -15.80 5.07
CA ALA A 208 0.44 -16.19 3.67
C ALA A 208 -0.59 -15.35 2.89
N LYS A 209 -1.70 -15.02 3.55
CA LYS A 209 -2.72 -14.12 3.01
C LYS A 209 -2.22 -12.68 2.89
N ALA A 210 -1.54 -12.17 3.92
CA ALA A 210 -1.07 -10.78 3.97
C ALA A 210 -0.08 -10.42 2.85
N SER A 211 0.74 -11.38 2.40
CA SER A 211 1.63 -11.17 1.25
C SER A 211 0.91 -11.35 -0.09
N THR A 212 -0.06 -12.27 -0.17
CA THR A 212 -0.69 -12.64 -1.45
C THR A 212 -1.82 -11.71 -1.87
N VAL A 213 -2.68 -11.28 -0.94
CA VAL A 213 -3.88 -10.50 -1.28
C VAL A 213 -3.57 -9.14 -1.92
N PRO A 214 -2.60 -8.33 -1.42
CA PRO A 214 -2.25 -7.08 -2.08
C PRO A 214 -1.71 -7.29 -3.51
N ILE A 215 -0.94 -8.35 -3.73
CA ILE A 215 -0.43 -8.73 -5.06
C ILE A 215 -1.58 -9.15 -5.97
N PHE A 216 -2.50 -9.97 -5.47
CA PHE A 216 -3.68 -10.40 -6.20
C PHE A 216 -4.57 -9.21 -6.58
N ALA A 217 -4.81 -8.28 -5.65
CA ALA A 217 -5.52 -7.04 -5.95
C ALA A 217 -4.79 -6.24 -7.04
N ALA A 218 -3.46 -6.07 -6.92
CA ALA A 218 -2.67 -5.29 -7.88
C ALA A 218 -2.66 -5.90 -9.29
N GLU A 219 -2.54 -7.24 -9.40
CA GLU A 219 -2.47 -7.97 -10.67
C GLU A 219 -3.82 -7.98 -11.42
N ASN A 220 -4.96 -7.95 -10.71
CA ASN A 220 -6.29 -7.91 -11.34
C ASN A 220 -6.78 -6.48 -11.65
N SER A 221 -6.23 -5.48 -10.96
CA SER A 221 -6.67 -4.08 -11.06
C SER A 221 -6.14 -3.36 -12.31
N PRO A 222 -6.98 -2.56 -12.98
CA PRO A 222 -6.53 -1.61 -14.00
C PRO A 222 -5.50 -0.61 -13.45
N ALA A 223 -4.58 -0.16 -14.30
CA ALA A 223 -3.48 0.72 -13.88
C ALA A 223 -3.97 2.02 -13.19
N ALA A 224 -5.09 2.60 -13.67
CA ALA A 224 -5.63 3.86 -13.16
C ALA A 224 -6.12 3.80 -11.70
N ILE A 225 -6.61 2.64 -11.23
CA ILE A 225 -7.15 2.46 -9.87
C ILE A 225 -6.32 1.52 -8.99
N ARG A 226 -5.26 0.89 -9.55
CA ARG A 226 -4.41 -0.08 -8.87
C ARG A 226 -3.87 0.45 -7.54
N GLY A 227 -3.36 1.67 -7.52
CA GLY A 227 -2.82 2.31 -6.31
C GLY A 227 -3.87 2.34 -5.19
N ALA A 228 -5.03 2.94 -5.46
CA ALA A 228 -6.13 3.05 -4.49
C ALA A 228 -6.61 1.69 -3.95
N LEU A 229 -6.60 0.65 -4.79
CA LEU A 229 -7.00 -0.70 -4.36
C LEU A 229 -5.96 -1.37 -3.48
N VAL A 230 -4.66 -1.18 -3.77
CA VAL A 230 -3.59 -1.64 -2.88
C VAL A 230 -3.61 -0.87 -1.56
N MET A 231 -3.86 0.45 -1.58
CA MET A 231 -4.05 1.27 -0.38
C MET A 231 -5.21 0.79 0.49
N SER A 232 -6.27 0.28 -0.14
CA SER A 232 -7.50 -0.12 0.57
C SER A 232 -7.25 -1.23 1.60
N TRP A 233 -6.19 -2.04 1.43
CA TRP A 233 -5.81 -3.09 2.38
C TRP A 233 -5.78 -2.59 3.83
N GLN A 234 -5.08 -1.48 4.09
CA GLN A 234 -4.94 -0.98 5.45
C GLN A 234 -6.26 -0.43 6.01
N MET A 235 -7.06 0.23 5.17
CA MET A 235 -8.37 0.74 5.56
C MET A 235 -9.30 -0.40 5.99
N TRP A 236 -9.31 -1.50 5.25
CA TRP A 236 -10.11 -2.68 5.57
C TRP A 236 -9.55 -3.47 6.76
N ASN A 237 -8.23 -3.46 6.97
CA ASN A 237 -7.63 -3.95 8.21
C ASN A 237 -8.13 -3.14 9.43
N ALA A 238 -8.15 -1.80 9.35
CA ALA A 238 -8.71 -0.95 10.40
C ALA A 238 -10.22 -1.17 10.62
N PHE A 239 -10.98 -1.44 9.55
CA PHE A 239 -12.37 -1.85 9.65
C PHE A 239 -12.53 -3.18 10.38
N GLY A 240 -11.66 -4.16 10.09
CA GLY A 240 -11.60 -5.43 10.82
C GLY A 240 -11.36 -5.26 12.31
N ILE A 241 -10.40 -4.40 12.68
CA ILE A 241 -10.10 -4.04 14.08
C ILE A 241 -11.37 -3.51 14.77
N PHE A 242 -12.07 -2.57 14.13
CA PHE A 242 -13.33 -2.03 14.62
C PHE A 242 -14.40 -3.11 14.82
N LEU A 243 -14.63 -3.96 13.81
CA LEU A 243 -15.61 -5.05 13.91
C LEU A 243 -15.27 -6.07 15.00
N GLY A 244 -13.99 -6.36 15.23
CA GLY A 244 -13.59 -7.24 16.33
C GLY A 244 -13.84 -6.61 17.71
N PHE A 245 -13.70 -5.29 17.87
CA PHE A 245 -14.15 -4.62 19.09
C PHE A 245 -15.67 -4.65 19.26
N CYS A 246 -16.44 -4.53 18.16
CA CYS A 246 -17.90 -4.74 18.19
C CYS A 246 -18.24 -6.17 18.67
N ALA A 247 -17.56 -7.17 18.13
CA ALA A 247 -17.76 -8.57 18.50
C ALA A 247 -17.46 -8.80 19.99
N ASN A 248 -16.38 -8.20 20.51
CA ASN A 248 -16.03 -8.27 21.93
C ASN A 248 -17.11 -7.66 22.84
N LEU A 249 -17.78 -6.58 22.41
CA LEU A 249 -18.89 -5.96 23.14
C LEU A 249 -20.15 -6.82 23.13
N VAL A 250 -20.50 -7.41 21.98
CA VAL A 250 -21.70 -8.27 21.85
C VAL A 250 -21.62 -9.45 22.81
N VAL A 251 -20.44 -10.06 22.95
CA VAL A 251 -20.22 -11.24 23.81
C VAL A 251 -19.91 -10.90 25.26
N ALA A 252 -19.79 -9.60 25.61
CA ALA A 252 -19.51 -9.15 26.97
C ALA A 252 -20.60 -9.53 27.99
N GLY A 253 -21.81 -9.86 27.51
CA GLY A 253 -22.93 -10.34 28.33
C GLY A 253 -22.80 -11.79 28.82
N VAL A 254 -21.86 -12.58 28.28
CA VAL A 254 -21.75 -14.03 28.57
C VAL A 254 -20.36 -14.37 29.15
N PRO A 255 -20.02 -13.92 30.37
CA PRO A 255 -18.65 -13.92 30.88
C PRO A 255 -17.98 -15.30 30.97
N ARG A 256 -18.76 -16.39 31.15
CA ARG A 256 -18.22 -17.75 31.27
C ARG A 256 -17.62 -18.29 29.97
N ILE A 257 -18.16 -17.88 28.82
CA ILE A 257 -17.76 -18.36 27.48
C ILE A 257 -17.22 -17.20 26.62
N ALA A 258 -17.18 -15.98 27.16
CA ALA A 258 -16.77 -14.77 26.45
C ALA A 258 -15.45 -14.94 25.71
N TRP A 259 -14.37 -15.37 26.37
CA TRP A 259 -13.06 -15.52 25.70
C TRP A 259 -13.07 -16.52 24.54
N ARG A 260 -13.86 -17.60 24.64
CA ARG A 260 -14.01 -18.60 23.57
C ARG A 260 -14.70 -17.98 22.36
N LEU A 261 -15.76 -17.21 22.60
CA LEU A 261 -16.50 -16.50 21.55
C LEU A 261 -15.68 -15.34 20.96
N GLN A 262 -14.87 -14.65 21.77
CA GLN A 262 -14.00 -13.56 21.33
C GLN A 262 -12.91 -14.07 20.38
N PHE A 263 -12.18 -15.13 20.77
CA PHE A 263 -11.25 -15.79 19.85
C PHE A 263 -11.96 -16.37 18.64
N GLY A 264 -13.10 -17.04 18.85
CA GLY A 264 -13.86 -17.68 17.77
C GLY A 264 -14.45 -16.70 16.76
N SER A 265 -14.78 -15.46 17.15
CA SER A 265 -15.58 -14.52 16.37
C SER A 265 -15.04 -14.20 14.98
N ALA A 266 -13.73 -14.29 14.77
CA ALA A 266 -13.09 -14.06 13.48
C ALA A 266 -13.45 -15.11 12.41
N PHE A 267 -14.14 -16.19 12.78
CA PHE A 267 -14.74 -17.11 11.80
C PHE A 267 -15.81 -16.43 10.93
N LEU A 268 -16.51 -15.42 11.46
CA LEU A 268 -17.59 -14.70 10.78
C LEU A 268 -17.13 -14.05 9.46
N PRO A 269 -16.03 -13.29 9.42
CA PRO A 269 -15.49 -12.78 8.15
C PRO A 269 -14.70 -13.84 7.36
N ALA A 270 -14.19 -14.90 7.99
CA ALA A 270 -13.42 -15.94 7.31
C ALA A 270 -14.27 -16.85 6.41
N VAL A 271 -15.51 -17.18 6.80
CA VAL A 271 -16.41 -18.01 5.99
C VAL A 271 -16.79 -17.33 4.66
N PRO A 272 -17.26 -16.06 4.64
CA PRO A 272 -17.50 -15.32 3.41
C PRO A 272 -16.25 -15.23 2.52
N LEU A 273 -15.06 -15.09 3.10
CA LEU A 273 -13.81 -15.06 2.33
C LEU A 273 -13.58 -16.36 1.55
N ILE A 274 -13.77 -17.52 2.20
CA ILE A 274 -13.60 -18.85 1.59
C ILE A 274 -14.64 -19.09 0.48
N LEU A 275 -15.86 -18.60 0.67
CA LEU A 275 -16.91 -18.73 -0.33
C LEU A 275 -16.69 -17.78 -1.52
N ALA A 276 -16.39 -16.50 -1.25
CA ALA A 276 -16.25 -15.46 -2.27
C ALA A 276 -15.02 -15.67 -3.17
N ILE A 277 -13.91 -16.19 -2.62
CA ILE A 277 -12.70 -16.47 -3.40
C ILE A 277 -12.93 -17.51 -4.50
N TYR A 278 -13.93 -18.40 -4.34
CA TYR A 278 -14.27 -19.38 -5.38
C TYR A 278 -14.87 -18.74 -6.64
N PHE A 279 -15.53 -17.59 -6.49
CA PHE A 279 -16.14 -16.86 -7.60
C PHE A 279 -15.19 -15.84 -8.24
N CYS A 280 -14.06 -15.54 -7.61
CA CYS A 280 -13.07 -14.64 -8.16
C CYS A 280 -12.31 -15.29 -9.33
N PRO A 281 -12.03 -14.54 -10.42
CA PRO A 281 -11.10 -14.98 -11.45
C PRO A 281 -9.67 -15.07 -10.89
N GLU A 282 -8.84 -15.94 -11.46
CA GLU A 282 -7.43 -16.04 -11.09
C GLU A 282 -6.60 -14.97 -11.80
N SER A 283 -5.47 -14.58 -11.22
CA SER A 283 -4.57 -13.56 -11.76
C SER A 283 -4.14 -13.86 -13.21
N PRO A 284 -4.42 -12.95 -14.17
CA PRO A 284 -3.95 -13.08 -15.55
C PRO A 284 -2.43 -13.21 -15.65
N ARG A 285 -1.71 -12.47 -14.81
CA ARG A 285 -0.25 -12.49 -14.77
C ARG A 285 0.30 -13.84 -14.32
N TRP A 286 -0.36 -14.49 -13.36
CA TRP A 286 0.02 -15.85 -12.94
C TRP A 286 -0.19 -16.87 -14.07
N TYR A 287 -1.31 -16.80 -14.79
CA TYR A 287 -1.54 -17.67 -15.95
C TYR A 287 -0.48 -17.50 -17.03
N MET A 288 -0.08 -16.26 -17.34
CA MET A 288 0.99 -15.97 -18.29
C MET A 288 2.36 -16.48 -17.82
N LYS A 289 2.72 -16.32 -16.54
CA LYS A 289 3.95 -16.91 -15.96
C LYS A 289 3.99 -18.44 -16.09
N LYS A 290 2.83 -19.11 -16.12
CA LYS A 290 2.71 -20.57 -16.34
C LYS A 290 2.57 -20.96 -17.82
N GLY A 291 2.68 -20.01 -18.75
CA GLY A 291 2.51 -20.25 -20.19
C GLY A 291 1.07 -20.49 -20.64
N ARG A 292 0.07 -20.25 -19.78
CA ARG A 292 -1.36 -20.52 -20.03
C ARG A 292 -2.08 -19.26 -20.55
N TYR A 293 -1.70 -18.79 -21.73
CA TYR A 293 -2.18 -17.51 -22.28
C TYR A 293 -3.68 -17.43 -22.55
N GLN A 294 -4.31 -18.50 -23.06
CA GLN A 294 -5.76 -18.50 -23.31
C GLN A 294 -6.56 -18.26 -22.03
N LYS A 295 -6.20 -18.93 -20.92
CA LYS A 295 -6.85 -18.72 -19.61
C LYS A 295 -6.58 -17.33 -19.04
N ALA A 296 -5.42 -16.73 -19.35
CA ALA A 296 -5.13 -15.36 -18.97
C ALA A 296 -6.07 -14.38 -19.68
N TYR A 297 -6.32 -14.59 -20.97
CA TYR A 297 -7.28 -13.80 -21.74
C TYR A 297 -8.72 -13.96 -21.24
N ASP A 298 -9.17 -15.20 -20.98
CA ASP A 298 -10.50 -15.47 -20.42
C ASP A 298 -10.70 -14.81 -19.05
N SER A 299 -9.63 -14.73 -18.24
CA SER A 299 -9.64 -13.99 -16.96
C SER A 299 -9.76 -12.48 -17.18
N LEU A 300 -8.98 -11.92 -18.11
CA LEU A 300 -9.04 -10.49 -18.45
C LEU A 300 -10.40 -10.08 -19.01
N LEU A 301 -11.06 -10.93 -19.80
CA LEU A 301 -12.43 -10.69 -20.27
C LEU A 301 -13.45 -10.54 -19.15
N ARG A 302 -13.23 -11.17 -17.99
CA ARG A 302 -14.08 -10.99 -16.80
C ARG A 302 -13.72 -9.75 -16.01
N LEU A 303 -12.45 -9.35 -16.06
CA LEU A 303 -11.88 -8.24 -15.28
C LEU A 303 -11.94 -6.89 -16.00
N ARG A 304 -12.33 -6.87 -17.28
CA ARG A 304 -12.46 -5.67 -18.12
C ARG A 304 -13.85 -5.57 -18.71
N ASN A 305 -14.27 -4.35 -19.04
CA ASN A 305 -15.60 -4.11 -19.61
C ASN A 305 -15.66 -4.48 -21.10
N ASN A 306 -14.53 -4.37 -21.82
CA ASN A 306 -14.47 -4.60 -23.25
C ASN A 306 -13.32 -5.57 -23.63
N PRO A 307 -13.54 -6.49 -24.60
CA PRO A 307 -12.50 -7.36 -25.16
C PRO A 307 -11.23 -6.67 -25.63
N ILE A 308 -11.31 -5.43 -26.13
CA ILE A 308 -10.12 -4.67 -26.55
C ILE A 308 -9.25 -4.30 -25.35
N GLN A 309 -9.84 -3.90 -24.23
CA GLN A 309 -9.08 -3.63 -23.00
C GLN A 309 -8.39 -4.91 -22.51
N ALA A 310 -9.06 -6.06 -22.62
CA ALA A 310 -8.48 -7.35 -22.28
C ALA A 310 -7.31 -7.73 -23.21
N ALA A 311 -7.43 -7.51 -24.52
CA ALA A 311 -6.37 -7.80 -25.49
C ALA A 311 -5.17 -6.86 -25.32
N ARG A 312 -5.43 -5.55 -25.13
CA ARG A 312 -4.43 -4.53 -24.79
C ARG A 312 -3.62 -4.94 -23.55
N ASP A 313 -4.32 -5.23 -22.46
CA ASP A 313 -3.69 -5.59 -21.20
C ASP A 313 -2.94 -6.92 -21.29
N LEU A 314 -3.45 -7.90 -22.04
CA LEU A 314 -2.77 -9.18 -22.23
C LEU A 314 -1.40 -8.99 -22.88
N TYR A 315 -1.34 -8.26 -23.99
CA TYR A 315 -0.08 -8.02 -24.70
C TYR A 315 0.87 -7.13 -23.89
N TYR A 316 0.34 -6.09 -23.25
CA TYR A 316 1.14 -5.22 -22.38
C TYR A 316 1.78 -5.99 -21.21
N ILE A 317 1.02 -6.85 -20.53
CA ILE A 317 1.57 -7.69 -19.44
C ILE A 317 2.60 -8.70 -20.00
N HIS A 318 2.38 -9.25 -21.19
CA HIS A 318 3.35 -10.12 -21.83
C HIS A 318 4.69 -9.41 -22.07
N SER A 319 4.68 -8.23 -22.67
CA SER A 319 5.91 -7.44 -22.87
C SER A 319 6.58 -7.06 -21.55
N GLN A 320 5.81 -6.78 -20.50
CA GLN A 320 6.37 -6.57 -19.16
C GLN A 320 7.04 -7.84 -18.61
N LEU A 321 6.44 -9.02 -18.80
CA LEU A 321 7.02 -10.29 -18.35
C LEU A 321 8.29 -10.67 -19.12
N GLU A 322 8.37 -10.34 -20.41
CA GLU A 322 9.58 -10.55 -21.21
C GLU A 322 10.73 -9.67 -20.75
N LEU A 323 10.47 -8.37 -20.55
CA LEU A 323 11.47 -7.47 -19.95
C LEU A 323 11.88 -7.91 -18.55
N GLU A 324 10.94 -8.39 -17.74
CA GLU A 324 11.28 -8.99 -16.44
C GLU A 324 12.17 -10.22 -16.60
N ALA A 325 11.90 -11.10 -17.56
CA ALA A 325 12.75 -12.26 -17.83
C ALA A 325 14.15 -11.86 -18.32
N GLU A 326 14.27 -10.83 -19.16
CA GLU A 326 15.54 -10.28 -19.64
C GLU A 326 16.36 -9.63 -18.51
N ILE A 327 15.72 -8.87 -17.63
CA ILE A 327 16.39 -8.16 -16.53
C ILE A 327 16.78 -9.11 -15.39
N ILE A 328 15.94 -10.11 -15.09
CA ILE A 328 16.11 -10.99 -13.92
C ILE A 328 17.00 -12.20 -14.24
N GLY A 329 17.01 -12.65 -15.50
CA GLY A 329 17.51 -13.96 -15.87
C GLY A 329 16.80 -15.09 -15.10
N THR A 330 17.27 -16.32 -15.21
CA THR A 330 16.80 -17.47 -14.41
C THR A 330 17.41 -17.48 -12.99
N SER A 331 17.47 -16.32 -12.32
CA SER A 331 18.07 -16.22 -11.00
C SER A 331 17.15 -16.85 -9.94
N PRO A 332 17.58 -17.92 -9.26
CA PRO A 332 16.75 -18.60 -8.29
C PRO A 332 16.46 -17.70 -7.08
N TYR A 333 15.36 -17.99 -6.37
CA TYR A 333 14.87 -17.17 -5.25
C TYR A 333 15.93 -16.89 -4.18
N HIS A 334 16.76 -17.87 -3.84
CA HIS A 334 17.81 -17.72 -2.84
C HIS A 334 18.84 -16.67 -3.23
N THR A 335 19.20 -16.59 -4.52
CA THR A 335 20.12 -15.57 -5.02
C THR A 335 19.52 -14.18 -4.86
N ARG A 336 18.24 -14.01 -5.26
CA ARG A 336 17.51 -12.75 -5.09
C ARG A 336 17.39 -12.32 -3.62
N PHE A 337 17.24 -13.27 -2.71
CA PHE A 337 17.23 -12.97 -1.27
C PHE A 337 18.59 -12.47 -0.78
N ILE A 338 19.69 -13.09 -1.20
CA ILE A 338 21.05 -12.64 -0.86
C ILE A 338 21.32 -11.27 -1.49
N GLU A 339 20.84 -11.02 -2.70
CA GLU A 339 20.94 -9.74 -3.42
C GLU A 339 20.29 -8.57 -2.68
N LEU A 340 19.29 -8.83 -1.82
CA LEU A 340 18.74 -7.81 -0.92
C LEU A 340 19.80 -7.20 -0.01
N PHE A 341 20.84 -7.95 0.34
CA PHE A 341 21.89 -7.51 1.26
C PHE A 341 23.24 -7.26 0.57
N THR A 342 23.50 -7.84 -0.59
CA THR A 342 24.77 -7.69 -1.31
C THR A 342 24.76 -6.51 -2.29
N ILE A 343 23.67 -6.29 -3.04
CA ILE A 343 23.61 -5.24 -4.05
C ILE A 343 23.37 -3.88 -3.38
N PRO A 344 24.26 -2.87 -3.55
CA PRO A 344 24.17 -1.61 -2.81
C PRO A 344 22.83 -0.87 -2.95
N ARG A 345 22.25 -0.81 -4.15
CA ARG A 345 20.93 -0.18 -4.40
C ARG A 345 19.80 -0.92 -3.68
N ILE A 346 19.78 -2.25 -3.76
CA ILE A 346 18.73 -3.07 -3.18
C ILE A 346 18.87 -3.10 -1.66
N ARG A 347 20.11 -3.14 -1.14
CA ARG A 347 20.41 -3.01 0.28
C ARG A 347 19.91 -1.71 0.86
N ARG A 348 20.08 -0.58 0.16
CA ARG A 348 19.58 0.72 0.64
C ARG A 348 18.05 0.78 0.65
N ALA A 349 17.39 0.24 -0.37
CA ALA A 349 15.93 0.09 -0.38
C ALA A 349 15.45 -0.84 0.76
N THR A 350 16.16 -1.94 1.00
CA THR A 350 15.89 -2.89 2.09
C THR A 350 16.01 -2.23 3.45
N VAL A 351 17.09 -1.47 3.69
CA VAL A 351 17.29 -0.72 4.94
C VAL A 351 16.15 0.28 5.15
N ALA A 352 15.73 1.02 4.12
CA ALA A 352 14.62 1.96 4.24
C ALA A 352 13.30 1.23 4.54
N ALA A 353 12.96 0.17 3.81
CA ALA A 353 11.75 -0.62 4.03
C ALA A 353 11.70 -1.26 5.43
N VAL A 354 12.79 -1.90 5.85
CA VAL A 354 12.95 -2.51 7.19
C VAL A 354 12.83 -1.45 8.29
N THR A 355 13.41 -0.27 8.08
CA THR A 355 13.32 0.85 9.04
C THR A 355 11.87 1.28 9.20
N VAL A 356 11.16 1.58 8.11
CA VAL A 356 9.77 2.02 8.16
C VAL A 356 8.88 0.94 8.80
N MET A 357 9.04 -0.33 8.42
CA MET A 357 8.27 -1.45 8.99
C MET A 357 8.55 -1.69 10.47
N THR A 358 9.78 -1.43 10.92
CA THR A 358 10.15 -1.50 12.34
C THR A 358 9.54 -0.33 13.11
N CYS A 359 9.64 0.89 12.58
CA CYS A 359 9.04 2.09 13.17
C CYS A 359 7.52 1.95 13.35
N GLN A 360 6.83 1.30 12.40
CA GLN A 360 5.39 1.01 12.50
C GLN A 360 5.01 0.22 13.73
N GLN A 361 5.89 -0.70 14.15
CA GLN A 361 5.64 -1.53 15.32
C GLN A 361 6.06 -0.82 16.60
N LEU A 362 7.25 -0.22 16.58
CA LEU A 362 7.81 0.49 17.73
C LEU A 362 7.00 1.73 18.13
N CYS A 363 6.14 2.25 17.26
CA CYS A 363 5.24 3.36 17.60
C CYS A 363 4.22 3.02 18.71
N GLY A 364 4.00 1.72 19.00
CA GLY A 364 3.11 1.28 20.08
C GLY A 364 1.65 1.04 19.67
N ILE A 365 1.32 1.05 18.37
CA ILE A 365 -0.07 0.79 17.93
C ILE A 365 -0.57 -0.59 18.36
N ASN A 366 0.26 -1.63 18.22
CA ASN A 366 -0.12 -3.00 18.53
C ASN A 366 -0.31 -3.23 20.04
N VAL A 367 0.36 -2.44 20.87
CA VAL A 367 0.15 -2.40 22.32
C VAL A 367 -1.29 -1.99 22.62
N ILE A 368 -1.74 -0.92 21.99
CA ILE A 368 -3.11 -0.42 22.18
C ILE A 368 -4.10 -1.38 21.50
N ALA A 369 -3.83 -1.85 20.27
CA ALA A 369 -4.73 -2.74 19.56
C ALA A 369 -4.96 -4.09 20.27
N PHE A 370 -3.93 -4.67 20.90
CA PHE A 370 -4.04 -5.99 21.56
C PHE A 370 -4.35 -5.91 23.05
N TYR A 371 -4.03 -4.80 23.71
CA TYR A 371 -4.14 -4.71 25.16
C TYR A 371 -4.90 -3.47 25.65
N SER A 372 -5.54 -2.67 24.78
CA SER A 372 -6.36 -1.52 25.20
C SER A 372 -7.37 -1.88 26.30
N SER A 373 -8.09 -3.01 26.17
CA SER A 373 -9.04 -3.42 27.21
C SER A 373 -8.35 -3.70 28.54
N THR A 374 -7.17 -4.32 28.52
CA THR A 374 -6.34 -4.57 29.71
C THR A 374 -5.80 -3.27 30.29
N ILE A 375 -5.30 -2.35 29.45
CA ILE A 375 -4.78 -1.04 29.87
C ILE A 375 -5.88 -0.21 30.55
N PHE A 376 -7.08 -0.14 29.97
CA PHE A 376 -8.20 0.58 30.58
C PHE A 376 -8.67 -0.11 31.87
N TYR A 377 -8.62 -1.44 31.93
CA TYR A 377 -8.96 -2.19 33.14
C TYR A 377 -7.96 -1.93 34.27
N GLU A 378 -6.66 -1.97 33.98
CA GLU A 378 -5.59 -1.63 34.93
C GLU A 378 -5.63 -0.15 35.37
N ALA A 379 -6.09 0.74 34.50
CA ALA A 379 -6.35 2.15 34.83
C ALA A 379 -7.60 2.35 35.73
N GLY A 380 -8.29 1.28 36.12
CA GLY A 380 -9.43 1.31 37.04
C GLY A 380 -10.81 1.32 36.38
N ALA A 381 -10.91 1.07 35.07
CA ALA A 381 -12.20 0.94 34.40
C ALA A 381 -12.84 -0.43 34.66
N SER A 382 -14.18 -0.46 34.71
CA SER A 382 -14.92 -1.74 34.73
C SER A 382 -14.68 -2.50 33.42
N GLN A 383 -14.79 -3.84 33.44
CA GLN A 383 -14.62 -4.68 32.25
C GLN A 383 -15.47 -4.20 31.05
N ARG A 384 -16.73 -3.80 31.30
CA ARG A 384 -17.61 -3.27 30.24
C ARG A 384 -17.15 -1.90 29.74
N THR A 385 -16.75 -1.01 30.65
CA THR A 385 -16.22 0.32 30.29
C THR A 385 -14.94 0.21 29.47
N SER A 386 -14.03 -0.71 29.80
CA SER A 386 -12.80 -0.97 29.04
C SER A 386 -13.09 -1.42 27.60
N LEU A 387 -14.11 -2.27 27.41
CA LEU A 387 -14.54 -2.69 26.08
C LEU A 387 -15.15 -1.52 25.28
N TYR A 388 -15.95 -0.64 25.91
CA TYR A 388 -16.48 0.55 25.26
C TYR A 388 -15.39 1.55 24.85
N ALA A 389 -14.39 1.77 25.71
CA ALA A 389 -13.25 2.62 25.38
C ALA A 389 -12.43 2.05 24.23
N SER A 390 -12.23 0.73 24.21
CA SER A 390 -11.54 0.03 23.12
C SER A 390 -12.31 0.09 21.80
N PHE A 391 -13.65 0.01 21.85
CA PHE A 391 -14.51 0.26 20.70
C PHE A 391 -14.35 1.69 20.15
N GLY A 392 -14.31 2.70 21.02
CA GLY A 392 -14.07 4.09 20.61
C GLY A 392 -12.73 4.25 19.88
N PHE A 393 -11.68 3.62 20.39
CA PHE A 393 -10.37 3.58 19.72
C PHE A 393 -10.47 2.92 18.32
N GLY A 394 -11.12 1.77 18.21
CA GLY A 394 -11.31 1.08 16.94
C GLY A 394 -12.07 1.91 15.91
N LEU A 395 -13.13 2.59 16.34
CA LEU A 395 -13.94 3.47 15.49
C LEU A 395 -13.11 4.63 14.96
N ILE A 396 -12.36 5.30 15.82
CA ILE A 396 -11.50 6.43 15.43
C ILE A 396 -10.40 5.97 14.48
N ASN A 397 -9.78 4.82 14.76
CA ASN A 397 -8.79 4.24 13.88
C ASN A 397 -9.34 3.95 12.48
N PHE A 398 -10.60 3.50 12.36
CA PHE A 398 -11.25 3.29 11.07
C PHE A 398 -11.63 4.60 10.38
N VAL A 399 -12.27 5.54 11.07
CA VAL A 399 -12.72 6.82 10.48
C VAL A 399 -11.54 7.63 9.96
N PHE A 400 -10.44 7.69 10.73
CA PHE A 400 -9.23 8.42 10.34
C PHE A 400 -8.33 7.68 9.33
N ALA A 401 -8.70 6.46 8.91
CA ALA A 401 -8.03 5.77 7.81
C ALA A 401 -8.42 6.35 6.44
N TRP A 402 -9.61 6.95 6.32
CA TRP A 402 -10.13 7.49 5.05
C TRP A 402 -9.31 8.66 4.50
N PRO A 403 -8.92 9.68 5.30
CA PRO A 403 -8.06 10.76 4.83
C PRO A 403 -6.75 10.29 4.19
N ALA A 404 -6.23 9.12 4.60
CA ALA A 404 -4.99 8.55 4.09
C ALA A 404 -4.98 8.37 2.57
N ILE A 405 -6.13 8.04 1.99
CA ILE A 405 -6.30 7.79 0.56
C ILE A 405 -5.95 9.06 -0.24
N TRP A 406 -6.29 10.24 0.29
CA TRP A 406 -6.03 11.52 -0.38
C TRP A 406 -4.69 12.14 0.01
N THR A 407 -4.28 11.97 1.26
CA THR A 407 -3.06 12.59 1.78
C THR A 407 -1.80 11.92 1.26
N ILE A 408 -1.80 10.61 1.02
CA ILE A 408 -0.59 9.86 0.65
C ILE A 408 0.04 10.31 -0.67
N ASP A 409 -0.78 10.59 -1.67
CA ASP A 409 -0.32 11.04 -2.98
C ASP A 409 -0.11 12.56 -3.03
N THR A 410 -0.80 13.32 -2.17
CA THR A 410 -0.70 14.78 -2.14
C THR A 410 0.54 15.26 -1.37
N TYR A 411 0.81 14.71 -0.18
CA TYR A 411 1.90 15.19 0.69
C TYR A 411 3.21 14.41 0.53
N GLY A 412 3.15 13.16 0.05
CA GLY A 412 4.31 12.28 -0.04
C GLY A 412 4.48 11.38 1.18
N ARG A 413 5.22 10.29 1.01
CA ARG A 413 5.27 9.18 1.98
C ARG A 413 6.13 9.57 3.17
N ARG A 414 7.36 10.04 2.93
CA ARG A 414 8.30 10.45 3.99
C ARG A 414 7.75 11.63 4.79
N SER A 415 7.17 12.60 4.11
CA SER A 415 6.62 13.80 4.75
C SER A 415 5.46 13.49 5.69
N LEU A 416 4.60 12.53 5.33
CA LEU A 416 3.54 12.05 6.23
C LEU A 416 4.11 11.40 7.48
N LEU A 417 5.12 10.52 7.34
CA LEU A 417 5.77 9.88 8.50
C LEU A 417 6.41 10.91 9.44
N LEU A 418 7.12 11.88 8.89
CA LEU A 418 7.75 12.95 9.69
C LEU A 418 6.71 13.83 10.40
N PHE A 419 5.50 13.93 9.88
CA PHE A 419 4.39 14.62 10.56
C PHE A 419 3.72 13.73 11.63
N THR A 420 3.60 12.42 11.41
CA THR A 420 2.90 11.54 12.35
C THR A 420 3.70 11.23 13.60
N PHE A 421 4.99 10.89 13.51
CA PHE A 421 5.78 10.45 14.67
C PHE A 421 5.85 11.46 15.82
N PRO A 422 6.09 12.77 15.60
CA PRO A 422 6.08 13.75 16.69
C PRO A 422 4.71 13.84 17.36
N ASN A 423 3.64 13.74 16.56
CA ASN A 423 2.27 13.80 17.06
C ASN A 423 1.87 12.57 17.88
N MET A 424 2.38 11.40 17.49
CA MET A 424 2.25 10.18 18.27
C MET A 424 3.09 10.23 19.56
N ALA A 425 4.29 10.81 19.52
CA ALA A 425 5.17 10.89 20.69
C ALA A 425 4.55 11.71 21.83
N TRP A 426 4.06 12.92 21.55
CA TRP A 426 3.49 13.76 22.60
C TRP A 426 2.14 13.22 23.12
N SER A 427 1.34 12.59 22.26
CA SER A 427 0.06 12.01 22.69
C SER A 427 0.27 10.82 23.63
N LEU A 428 1.22 9.92 23.35
CA LEU A 428 1.57 8.84 24.28
C LEU A 428 2.22 9.36 25.56
N LEU A 429 3.04 10.41 25.48
CA LEU A 429 3.58 11.07 26.66
C LEU A 429 2.46 11.67 27.52
N ALA A 430 1.44 12.27 26.89
CA ALA A 430 0.27 12.78 27.60
C ALA A 430 -0.52 11.67 28.29
N VAL A 431 -0.69 10.49 27.65
CA VAL A 431 -1.27 9.30 28.30
C VAL A 431 -0.46 8.89 29.53
N ALA A 432 0.87 8.84 29.39
CA ALA A 432 1.77 8.51 30.50
C ALA A 432 1.58 9.49 31.67
N LEU A 433 1.59 10.80 31.40
CA LEU A 433 1.40 11.82 32.44
C LEU A 433 0.00 11.80 33.06
N CYS A 434 -1.05 11.49 32.28
CA CYS A 434 -2.40 11.32 32.81
C CYS A 434 -2.51 10.17 33.80
N SER A 435 -1.62 9.16 33.71
CA SER A 435 -1.59 8.05 34.67
C SER A 435 -1.18 8.49 36.09
N LEU A 436 -0.60 9.68 36.26
CA LEU A 436 -0.28 10.27 37.56
C LEU A 436 -1.50 10.87 38.27
N ILE A 437 -2.61 11.11 37.54
CA ILE A 437 -3.85 11.61 38.12
C ILE A 437 -4.46 10.52 39.01
N PRO A 438 -4.93 10.83 40.23
CA PRO A 438 -5.52 9.83 41.11
C PRO A 438 -6.69 9.09 40.44
N SER A 439 -6.69 7.75 40.55
CA SER A 439 -7.70 6.87 39.96
C SER A 439 -9.13 7.10 40.50
N SER A 440 -9.26 7.84 41.60
CA SER A 440 -10.55 8.28 42.15
C SER A 440 -11.23 9.35 41.30
N SER A 441 -10.48 10.07 40.45
CA SER A 441 -11.00 11.10 39.57
C SER A 441 -11.49 10.50 38.25
N LYS A 442 -12.74 10.77 37.89
CA LYS A 442 -13.28 10.41 36.56
C LYS A 442 -12.50 11.03 35.41
N ALA A 443 -11.73 12.10 35.67
CA ALA A 443 -10.85 12.73 34.67
C ALA A 443 -9.69 11.82 34.24
N HIS A 444 -9.23 10.90 35.09
CA HIS A 444 -8.12 9.98 34.78
C HIS A 444 -8.42 9.13 33.55
N LEU A 445 -9.50 8.35 33.60
CA LEU A 445 -9.93 7.49 32.49
C LEU A 445 -10.31 8.28 31.24
N GLY A 446 -11.01 9.41 31.41
CA GLY A 446 -11.43 10.26 30.29
C GLY A 446 -10.27 10.86 29.51
N LEU A 447 -9.25 11.39 30.21
CA LEU A 447 -8.07 11.97 29.58
C LEU A 447 -7.17 10.91 28.96
N MET A 448 -6.98 9.75 29.61
CA MET A 448 -6.23 8.65 29.01
C MET A 448 -6.89 8.18 27.70
N ALA A 449 -8.20 7.98 27.68
CA ALA A 449 -8.93 7.62 26.48
C ALA A 449 -8.80 8.70 25.38
N LEU A 450 -8.94 9.98 25.75
CA LEU A 450 -8.78 11.10 24.82
C LEU A 450 -7.42 11.08 24.12
N PHE A 451 -6.32 10.97 24.86
CA PHE A 451 -4.99 10.99 24.24
C PHE A 451 -4.66 9.69 23.47
N ILE A 452 -5.20 8.53 23.89
CA ILE A 452 -5.14 7.29 23.08
C ILE A 452 -5.90 7.47 21.75
N TYR A 453 -7.02 8.19 21.77
CA TYR A 453 -7.79 8.49 20.55
C TYR A 453 -7.06 9.49 19.66
N VAL A 454 -6.46 10.53 20.23
CA VAL A 454 -5.62 11.48 19.48
C VAL A 454 -4.43 10.76 18.84
N PHE A 455 -3.79 9.84 19.55
CA PHE A 455 -2.76 8.97 18.97
C PHE A 455 -3.30 8.20 17.76
N ALA A 456 -4.48 7.57 17.87
CA ALA A 456 -5.10 6.84 16.75
C ALA A 456 -5.41 7.74 15.54
N MET A 457 -5.86 8.98 15.78
CA MET A 457 -6.14 9.97 14.73
C MET A 457 -4.90 10.32 13.90
N PHE A 458 -3.72 10.40 14.52
CA PHE A 458 -2.47 10.68 13.82
C PHE A 458 -1.83 9.41 13.22
N TYR A 459 -1.97 8.27 13.89
CA TYR A 459 -1.45 7.00 13.39
C TYR A 459 -2.13 6.58 12.08
N SER A 460 -3.47 6.60 12.05
CA SER A 460 -4.25 5.98 10.97
C SER A 460 -3.97 6.55 9.57
N PRO A 461 -3.86 7.88 9.34
CA PRO A 461 -3.62 8.41 8.00
C PRO A 461 -2.16 8.36 7.53
N GLY A 462 -1.18 8.14 8.43
CA GLY A 462 0.24 8.08 8.06
C GLY A 462 0.84 6.70 8.27
N GLU A 463 1.13 6.34 9.53
CA GLU A 463 1.89 5.12 9.86
C GLU A 463 1.10 3.83 9.60
N GLY A 464 -0.22 3.89 9.51
CA GLY A 464 -1.01 2.74 9.05
C GLY A 464 -0.65 2.32 7.62
N PRO A 465 -0.94 3.16 6.61
CA PRO A 465 -0.83 2.77 5.21
C PRO A 465 0.55 2.98 4.58
N VAL A 466 1.33 3.97 5.03
CA VAL A 466 2.60 4.35 4.40
C VAL A 466 3.65 3.23 4.42
N PRO A 467 3.85 2.45 5.49
CA PRO A 467 4.88 1.41 5.53
C PRO A 467 4.77 0.35 4.44
N PHE A 468 3.55 -0.15 4.23
CA PHE A 468 3.26 -1.18 3.22
C PHE A 468 3.42 -0.64 1.80
N THR A 469 3.03 0.61 1.57
CA THR A 469 3.05 1.23 0.24
C THR A 469 4.46 1.65 -0.13
N TYR A 470 5.17 2.26 0.80
CA TYR A 470 6.58 2.57 0.67
C TYR A 470 7.39 1.31 0.36
N SER A 471 7.20 0.24 1.13
CA SER A 471 7.90 -1.03 0.89
C SER A 471 7.59 -1.62 -0.48
N ALA A 472 6.37 -1.48 -1.00
CA ALA A 472 6.02 -1.94 -2.35
C ALA A 472 6.66 -1.09 -3.47
N GLU A 473 6.89 0.20 -3.22
CA GLU A 473 7.45 1.17 -4.19
C GLU A 473 8.98 1.10 -4.31
N VAL A 474 9.71 0.93 -3.19
CA VAL A 474 11.19 1.03 -3.17
C VAL A 474 11.93 -0.12 -3.83
N PHE A 475 11.31 -1.30 -3.90
CA PHE A 475 11.93 -2.47 -4.51
C PHE A 475 11.76 -2.49 -6.04
N PRO A 476 12.83 -2.85 -6.77
CA PRO A 476 12.75 -3.01 -8.22
C PRO A 476 11.87 -4.23 -8.53
N LEU A 477 11.28 -4.27 -9.73
CA LEU A 477 10.35 -5.34 -10.12
C LEU A 477 10.91 -6.74 -9.88
N SER A 478 12.20 -6.93 -10.16
CA SER A 478 12.94 -8.19 -9.96
C SER A 478 12.93 -8.74 -8.54
N HIS A 479 12.98 -7.85 -7.55
CA HIS A 479 13.13 -8.16 -6.14
C HIS A 479 11.92 -7.78 -5.30
N ARG A 480 10.87 -7.22 -5.91
CA ARG A 480 9.70 -6.70 -5.20
C ARG A 480 8.99 -7.74 -4.35
N GLU A 481 8.77 -8.94 -4.89
CA GLU A 481 8.10 -10.02 -4.15
C GLU A 481 8.93 -10.44 -2.91
N VAL A 482 10.25 -10.62 -3.07
CA VAL A 482 11.16 -11.06 -2.00
C VAL A 482 11.36 -9.96 -0.95
N GLY A 483 11.61 -8.72 -1.40
CA GLY A 483 11.79 -7.56 -0.54
C GLY A 483 10.54 -7.20 0.25
N MET A 484 9.36 -7.29 -0.37
CA MET A 484 8.09 -7.11 0.34
C MET A 484 7.87 -8.22 1.38
N GLY A 485 8.18 -9.47 1.03
CA GLY A 485 8.12 -10.59 1.98
C GLY A 485 8.99 -10.34 3.23
N LEU A 486 10.23 -9.89 3.03
CA LEU A 486 11.13 -9.52 4.13
C LEU A 486 10.59 -8.33 4.95
N ALA A 487 10.07 -7.28 4.30
CA ALA A 487 9.53 -6.10 4.96
C ALA A 487 8.32 -6.46 5.87
N VAL A 488 7.39 -7.26 5.34
CA VAL A 488 6.21 -7.73 6.10
C VAL A 488 6.64 -8.71 7.21
N ALA A 489 7.57 -9.62 6.95
CA ALA A 489 8.12 -10.51 7.98
C ALA A 489 8.78 -9.72 9.13
N THR A 490 9.52 -8.65 8.81
CA THR A 490 10.11 -7.73 9.80
C THR A 490 9.05 -7.06 10.66
N ASN A 491 7.99 -6.55 10.02
CA ASN A 491 6.87 -5.94 10.73
C ASN A 491 6.21 -6.92 11.71
N LEU A 492 5.92 -8.14 11.25
CA LEU A 492 5.27 -9.16 12.09
C LEU A 492 6.21 -9.71 13.17
N PHE A 493 7.52 -9.77 12.91
CA PHE A 493 8.52 -10.13 13.91
C PHE A 493 8.52 -9.14 15.07
N TRP A 494 8.56 -7.83 14.79
CA TRP A 494 8.50 -6.81 15.84
C TRP A 494 7.13 -6.80 16.55
N ALA A 495 6.04 -7.08 15.84
CA ALA A 495 4.74 -7.28 16.48
C ALA A 495 4.76 -8.46 17.48
N ALA A 496 5.43 -9.57 17.15
CA ALA A 496 5.60 -10.70 18.06
C ALA A 496 6.43 -10.32 19.29
N VAL A 497 7.56 -9.64 19.09
CA VAL A 497 8.44 -9.18 20.18
C VAL A 497 7.65 -8.30 21.15
N LEU A 498 6.92 -7.30 20.64
CA LEU A 498 6.09 -6.42 21.45
C LEU A 498 4.95 -7.17 22.15
N GLY A 499 4.33 -8.14 21.47
CA GLY A 499 3.28 -8.98 22.05
C GLY A 499 3.75 -9.77 23.27
N ILE A 500 4.99 -10.27 23.25
CA ILE A 500 5.62 -11.02 24.37
C ILE A 500 6.03 -10.09 25.51
N THR A 501 6.69 -8.97 25.20
CA THR A 501 7.36 -8.14 26.21
C THR A 501 6.42 -7.16 26.91
N LEU A 502 5.29 -6.80 26.30
CA LEU A 502 4.45 -5.72 26.80
C LEU A 502 3.85 -5.96 28.19
N LEU A 503 3.27 -7.13 28.46
CA LEU A 503 2.67 -7.40 29.78
C LEU A 503 3.71 -7.29 30.89
N ARG A 504 4.93 -7.74 30.62
CA ARG A 504 6.06 -7.57 31.53
C ARG A 504 6.44 -6.11 31.72
N MET A 505 6.45 -5.33 30.64
CA MET A 505 6.71 -3.88 30.72
C MET A 505 5.64 -3.16 31.54
N LEU A 506 4.35 -3.46 31.34
CA LEU A 506 3.27 -2.88 32.14
C LEU A 506 3.41 -3.22 33.62
N HIS A 507 3.77 -4.46 33.95
CA HIS A 507 3.95 -4.88 35.34
C HIS A 507 5.18 -4.23 36.02
N VAL A 508 6.31 -4.06 35.30
CA VAL A 508 7.57 -3.54 35.88
C VAL A 508 7.63 -2.02 35.85
N PHE A 509 7.29 -1.41 34.72
CA PHE A 509 7.38 0.04 34.51
C PHE A 509 6.08 0.78 34.88
N GLY A 510 4.98 0.04 35.08
CA GLY A 510 3.65 0.63 35.17
C GLY A 510 3.18 1.24 33.85
N ILE A 511 1.96 1.77 33.86
CA ILE A 511 1.36 2.49 32.73
C ILE A 511 2.25 3.70 32.36
N LEU A 512 2.68 4.48 33.35
CA LEU A 512 3.55 5.65 33.16
C LEU A 512 4.81 5.32 32.35
N GLY A 513 5.61 4.36 32.83
CA GLY A 513 6.89 4.04 32.20
C GLY A 513 6.74 3.33 30.86
N ALA A 514 5.72 2.49 30.69
CA ALA A 514 5.45 1.83 29.40
C ALA A 514 5.09 2.85 28.30
N PHE A 515 4.13 3.75 28.56
CA PHE A 515 3.73 4.76 27.58
C PHE A 515 4.82 5.81 27.33
N ALA A 516 5.58 6.20 28.36
CA ALA A 516 6.74 7.08 28.19
C ALA A 516 7.85 6.42 27.36
N PHE A 517 8.07 5.12 27.52
CA PHE A 517 9.02 4.36 26.69
C PHE A 517 8.60 4.35 25.22
N TYR A 518 7.32 4.09 24.92
CA TYR A 518 6.82 4.16 23.54
C TYR A 518 6.85 5.59 22.98
N ALA A 519 6.61 6.62 23.80
CA ALA A 519 6.81 8.00 23.38
C ALA A 519 8.27 8.26 22.96
N GLY A 520 9.24 7.78 23.74
CA GLY A 520 10.66 7.84 23.40
C GLY A 520 11.00 7.06 22.11
N LEU A 521 10.42 5.87 21.93
CA LEU A 521 10.58 5.10 20.68
C LEU A 521 10.01 5.84 19.47
N ASN A 522 8.92 6.59 19.60
CA ASN A 522 8.40 7.43 18.51
C ASN A 522 9.37 8.56 18.14
N VAL A 523 10.09 9.14 19.10
CA VAL A 523 11.15 10.13 18.82
C VAL A 523 12.33 9.48 18.11
N ILE A 524 12.74 8.29 18.53
CA ILE A 524 13.79 7.51 17.85
C ILE A 524 13.34 7.16 16.42
N ALA A 525 12.10 6.72 16.24
CA ALA A 525 11.52 6.42 14.94
C ALA A 525 11.51 7.67 14.04
N PHE A 526 11.13 8.84 14.55
CA PHE A 526 11.24 10.10 13.82
C PHE A 526 12.66 10.35 13.32
N CYS A 527 13.67 10.19 14.18
CA CYS A 527 15.08 10.33 13.80
C CYS A 527 15.49 9.30 12.74
N LEU A 528 15.07 8.04 12.88
CA LEU A 528 15.39 6.99 11.91
C LEU A 528 14.76 7.27 10.53
N ILE A 529 13.49 7.67 10.49
CA ILE A 529 12.82 8.07 9.25
C ILE A 529 13.51 9.29 8.62
N PHE A 530 13.86 10.28 9.44
CA PHE A 530 14.54 11.47 8.96
C PHE A 530 15.89 11.13 8.29
N LEU A 531 16.65 10.19 8.85
CA LEU A 531 18.00 9.84 8.43
C LEU A 531 18.06 8.77 7.34
N PHE A 532 17.18 7.77 7.34
CA PHE A 532 17.32 6.56 6.52
C PHE A 532 16.29 6.43 5.38
N VAL A 533 15.24 7.26 5.35
CA VAL A 533 14.11 7.08 4.44
C VAL A 533 14.08 8.19 3.39
N PRO A 534 14.44 7.90 2.12
CA PRO A 534 14.21 8.80 1.00
C PRO A 534 12.73 8.98 0.66
N GLU A 535 12.37 10.10 0.04
CA GLU A 535 11.01 10.35 -0.45
C GLU A 535 10.76 9.60 -1.78
N THR A 536 9.59 8.96 -1.91
CA THR A 536 9.20 8.17 -3.11
C THR A 536 8.07 8.82 -3.93
N LYS A 537 7.52 9.94 -3.45
CA LYS A 537 6.37 10.63 -4.08
C LYS A 537 6.56 10.86 -5.59
N GLN A 538 5.64 10.32 -6.39
CA GLN A 538 5.54 10.52 -7.85
C GLN A 538 6.83 10.20 -8.63
N ARG A 539 7.68 9.33 -8.09
CA ARG A 539 8.92 8.90 -8.74
C ARG A 539 8.69 7.64 -9.58
N THR A 540 9.30 7.59 -10.75
CA THR A 540 9.36 6.35 -11.55
C THR A 540 10.31 5.35 -10.91
N LEU A 541 10.27 4.09 -11.35
CA LEU A 541 11.16 3.05 -10.80
C LEU A 541 12.64 3.34 -11.04
N GLU A 542 13.01 3.94 -12.18
CA GLU A 542 14.38 4.35 -12.48
C GLU A 542 14.81 5.58 -11.68
N GLU A 543 13.89 6.55 -11.49
CA GLU A 543 14.14 7.68 -10.59
C GLU A 543 14.39 7.18 -9.16
N LEU A 544 13.67 6.14 -8.73
CA LEU A 544 13.94 5.46 -7.47
C LEU A 544 15.27 4.71 -7.49
N ASP A 545 15.67 4.09 -8.61
CA ASP A 545 16.99 3.47 -8.75
C ASP A 545 18.12 4.51 -8.59
N TYR A 546 17.93 5.72 -9.10
CA TYR A 546 18.86 6.83 -8.89
C TYR A 546 18.87 7.30 -7.43
N VAL A 547 17.69 7.50 -6.82
CA VAL A 547 17.53 7.90 -5.41
C VAL A 547 18.20 6.89 -4.48
N PHE A 548 17.92 5.60 -4.65
CA PHE A 548 18.55 4.50 -3.91
C PHE A 548 19.93 4.12 -4.47
N GLY A 549 20.41 4.80 -5.51
CA GLY A 549 21.77 4.75 -6.03
C GLY A 549 22.74 5.54 -5.15
N VAL A 550 22.25 6.60 -4.51
CA VAL A 550 23.04 7.46 -3.62
C VAL A 550 23.37 6.74 -2.31
N PRO A 551 24.64 6.75 -1.86
CA PRO A 551 25.03 6.22 -0.56
C PRO A 551 24.25 6.86 0.60
N THR A 552 23.76 6.03 1.54
CA THR A 552 23.02 6.49 2.73
C THR A 552 23.80 7.52 3.54
N ARG A 553 25.14 7.46 3.57
CA ARG A 553 25.99 8.46 4.23
C ARG A 553 25.84 9.86 3.62
N ILE A 554 25.74 9.96 2.30
CA ILE A 554 25.53 11.25 1.61
C ILE A 554 24.13 11.78 1.91
N HIS A 555 23.13 10.89 1.88
CA HIS A 555 21.78 11.26 2.27
C HIS A 555 21.72 11.80 3.71
N ILE A 556 22.29 11.06 4.68
CA ILE A 556 22.37 11.47 6.09
C ILE A 556 23.08 12.81 6.25
N ASN A 557 24.24 12.99 5.60
CA ASN A 557 24.99 14.24 5.68
C ASN A 557 24.17 15.42 5.15
N TYR A 558 23.48 15.25 4.02
CA TYR A 558 22.60 16.28 3.50
C TYR A 558 21.44 16.60 4.45
N GLN A 559 20.82 15.58 5.05
CA GLN A 559 19.73 15.79 6.00
C GLN A 559 20.19 16.56 7.25
N LEU A 560 21.35 16.19 7.81
CA LEU A 560 21.89 16.81 9.02
C LEU A 560 22.49 18.20 8.80
N PHE A 561 23.24 18.41 7.72
CA PHE A 561 24.02 19.63 7.51
C PHE A 561 23.39 20.62 6.54
N THR A 562 22.39 20.20 5.74
CA THR A 562 21.74 21.08 4.75
C THR A 562 20.25 21.23 5.04
N ALA A 563 19.51 20.14 5.19
CA ALA A 563 18.06 20.18 5.37
C ALA A 563 17.64 20.64 6.79
N LEU A 564 18.25 20.08 7.84
CA LEU A 564 17.93 20.42 9.23
C LEU A 564 18.22 21.91 9.56
N PRO A 565 19.37 22.49 9.19
CA PRO A 565 19.64 23.90 9.47
C PRO A 565 18.72 24.84 8.68
N TRP A 566 18.37 24.50 7.44
CA TRP A 566 17.39 25.26 6.66
C TRP A 566 16.00 25.21 7.29
N TRP A 567 15.57 24.03 7.76
CA TRP A 567 14.28 23.86 8.41
C TRP A 567 14.20 24.63 9.73
N ILE A 568 15.25 24.58 10.56
CA ILE A 568 15.37 25.37 11.79
C ILE A 568 15.30 26.86 11.46
N ARG A 569 16.06 27.34 10.45
CA ARG A 569 16.03 28.76 10.05
C ARG A 569 14.66 29.22 9.56
N ARG A 570 13.98 28.37 8.79
CA ARG A 570 12.67 28.71 8.20
C ARG A 570 11.52 28.62 9.20
N TYR A 571 11.41 27.52 9.94
CA TYR A 571 10.24 27.21 10.76
C TYR A 571 10.42 27.51 12.25
N VAL A 572 11.65 27.45 12.78
CA VAL A 572 11.93 27.76 14.19
C VAL A 572 12.37 29.22 14.37
N LEU A 573 13.21 29.75 13.46
CA LEU A 573 13.67 31.14 13.47
C LEU A 573 12.81 32.07 12.60
N PHE A 574 11.70 31.57 12.05
CA PHE A 574 10.72 32.33 11.23
C PHE A 574 11.32 33.15 10.07
N GLN A 575 12.48 32.76 9.54
CA GLN A 575 13.10 33.47 8.42
C GLN A 575 12.40 33.09 7.10
N LYS A 576 11.44 33.93 6.67
CA LYS A 576 10.64 33.72 5.44
C LYS A 576 11.42 33.93 4.14
N ASN A 577 12.59 34.55 4.20
CA ASN A 577 13.40 34.93 3.03
C ASN A 577 14.44 33.88 2.59
N LEU A 578 14.43 32.65 3.13
CA LEU A 578 15.27 31.58 2.59
C LEU A 578 14.67 31.05 1.27
N GLY A 579 15.50 31.00 0.23
CA GLY A 579 15.19 30.33 -1.03
C GLY A 579 14.82 28.85 -0.83
N PRO A 580 14.23 28.19 -1.85
CA PRO A 580 13.85 26.78 -1.77
C PRO A 580 15.06 25.91 -1.40
N LEU A 581 14.86 24.88 -0.56
CA LEU A 581 15.90 23.93 -0.19
C LEU A 581 16.46 23.28 -1.46
N GLU A 582 17.77 23.37 -1.69
CA GLU A 582 18.41 22.79 -2.88
C GLU A 582 18.17 21.27 -2.91
N PRO A 583 17.48 20.72 -3.92
CA PRO A 583 17.14 19.30 -3.94
C PRO A 583 18.39 18.43 -4.05
N LEU A 584 18.55 17.46 -3.13
CA LEU A 584 19.65 16.48 -3.15
C LEU A 584 19.69 15.65 -4.43
N TYR A 585 18.52 15.34 -4.99
CA TYR A 585 18.39 14.58 -6.23
C TYR A 585 18.08 15.56 -7.38
N ARG A 586 19.02 15.74 -8.29
CA ARG A 586 18.81 16.47 -9.54
C ARG A 586 18.40 15.46 -10.60
N PHE A 587 17.15 15.51 -11.04
CA PHE A 587 16.67 14.74 -12.17
C PHE A 587 16.85 15.59 -13.42
N ASP A 588 17.44 15.03 -14.47
CA ASP A 588 17.61 15.73 -15.74
C ASP A 588 16.22 16.14 -16.27
N THR A 589 15.98 17.45 -16.30
CA THR A 589 15.14 18.31 -17.16
C THR A 589 13.92 17.79 -17.94
N ALA A 590 13.36 16.60 -17.70
CA ALA A 590 12.18 16.10 -18.42
C ALA A 590 10.85 16.38 -17.68
N GLN A 591 10.84 16.38 -16.34
CA GLN A 591 9.63 16.63 -15.55
C GLN A 591 9.14 18.08 -15.63
N LEU A 592 10.06 19.06 -15.61
CA LEU A 592 9.73 20.47 -15.85
C LEU A 592 9.12 20.67 -17.24
N GLN A 593 9.59 19.90 -18.21
CA GLN A 593 9.12 19.98 -19.59
C GLN A 593 7.73 19.35 -19.73
N VAL A 594 7.45 18.21 -19.10
CA VAL A 594 6.11 17.57 -19.12
C VAL A 594 5.08 18.39 -18.34
N GLU A 595 5.44 18.96 -17.20
CA GLU A 595 4.56 19.83 -16.42
C GLU A 595 4.31 21.17 -17.15
N GLN A 596 5.34 21.72 -17.80
CA GLN A 596 5.18 22.86 -18.72
C GLN A 596 4.35 22.50 -19.96
N LEU A 597 4.51 21.31 -20.52
CA LEU A 597 3.72 20.83 -21.66
C LEU A 597 2.25 20.66 -21.25
N TYR A 598 1.96 20.10 -20.08
CA TYR A 598 0.62 19.97 -19.53
C TYR A 598 -0.03 21.33 -19.24
N ILE A 599 0.72 22.29 -18.68
CA ILE A 599 0.27 23.67 -18.48
C ILE A 599 0.01 24.34 -19.84
N ASN A 600 0.90 24.17 -20.81
CA ASN A 600 0.76 24.71 -22.15
C ASN A 600 -0.43 24.09 -22.90
N ASP A 601 -0.72 22.81 -22.71
CA ASP A 601 -1.87 22.14 -23.31
C ASP A 601 -3.18 22.53 -22.63
N LYS A 602 -3.19 22.77 -21.31
CA LYS A 602 -4.32 23.42 -20.62
C LYS A 602 -4.59 24.82 -21.19
N ILE A 603 -3.55 25.62 -21.38
CA ILE A 603 -3.67 26.97 -21.97
C ILE A 603 -4.17 26.89 -23.42
N ARG A 604 -3.72 25.90 -24.21
CA ARG A 604 -4.22 25.65 -25.57
C ARG A 604 -5.69 25.21 -25.58
N ALA A 605 -6.10 24.36 -24.65
CA ALA A 605 -7.49 23.93 -24.48
C ALA A 605 -8.39 25.13 -24.12
N GLU A 606 -7.96 25.95 -23.15
CA GLU A 606 -8.67 27.18 -22.75
C GLU A 606 -8.81 28.19 -23.91
N ARG A 607 -7.76 28.36 -24.72
CA ARG A 607 -7.80 29.19 -25.94
C ARG A 607 -8.79 28.66 -26.98
N ARG A 608 -8.88 27.33 -27.17
CA ARG A 608 -9.85 26.71 -28.08
C ARG A 608 -11.31 26.87 -27.60
N THR A 609 -11.55 26.79 -26.29
CA THR A 609 -12.88 27.09 -25.71
C THR A 609 -13.26 28.57 -25.75
N ASN A 610 -12.29 29.49 -25.76
CA ASN A 610 -12.57 30.92 -25.91
C ASN A 610 -12.74 31.34 -27.39
N CYS A 611 -12.05 30.69 -28.34
CA CYS A 611 -12.27 30.91 -29.77
C CYS A 611 -13.64 30.41 -30.26
N SER A 612 -14.25 29.43 -29.59
CA SER A 612 -15.59 28.93 -29.91
C SER A 612 -16.73 29.78 -29.33
N LYS A 613 -16.42 30.87 -28.61
CA LYS A 613 -17.41 31.79 -28.00
C LYS A 613 -17.45 33.20 -28.63
N VAL A 614 -16.88 33.39 -29.83
CA VAL A 614 -17.08 34.63 -30.58
C VAL A 614 -18.28 34.44 -31.52
N PRO A 615 -19.40 35.17 -31.36
CA PRO A 615 -20.46 35.15 -32.35
C PRO A 615 -19.98 35.84 -33.62
N SER A 616 -20.26 35.23 -34.77
CA SER A 616 -20.12 35.85 -36.09
C SER A 616 -20.93 37.15 -36.15
N ALA A 617 -20.26 38.30 -36.23
CA ALA A 617 -20.89 39.58 -36.52
C ALA A 617 -20.63 39.95 -38.00
N ASP A 618 -21.72 39.91 -38.76
CA ASP A 618 -22.08 40.57 -40.01
C ASP A 618 -21.00 41.10 -40.96
N VAL A 619 -20.98 40.48 -42.14
CA VAL A 619 -20.43 41.04 -43.38
C VAL A 619 -21.57 41.71 -44.14
N SER A 620 -21.79 43.01 -43.93
CA SER A 620 -22.45 43.90 -44.92
C SER A 620 -22.33 45.36 -44.50
N ASP A 621 -22.05 46.22 -45.48
CA ASP A 621 -22.03 47.69 -45.44
C ASP A 621 -20.79 48.40 -44.84
N PHE A 622 -19.88 48.87 -45.70
CA PHE A 622 -19.87 50.27 -46.15
C PHE A 622 -18.80 50.56 -47.22
N ARG A 623 -19.10 51.58 -48.03
CA ARG A 623 -18.57 51.93 -49.36
C ARG A 623 -17.20 52.64 -49.37
N ARG A 624 -16.45 52.51 -50.49
CA ARG A 624 -15.48 53.52 -51.02
C ARG A 624 -16.24 54.78 -51.49
N PRO A 625 -15.69 56.02 -51.53
CA PRO A 625 -14.48 56.47 -52.28
C PRO A 625 -13.61 57.48 -51.45
N GLY A 626 -12.44 58.03 -51.79
CA GLY A 626 -11.66 58.31 -53.01
C GLY A 626 -10.70 59.50 -52.69
N THR A 627 -9.63 59.71 -53.49
CA THR A 627 -8.67 60.86 -53.48
C THR A 627 -7.70 60.95 -52.27
N GLY A 628 -6.43 61.32 -52.33
CA GLY A 628 -5.48 61.77 -53.36
C GLY A 628 -4.24 62.41 -52.66
N ARG A 629 -3.06 62.27 -53.29
CA ARG A 629 -1.83 63.12 -53.18
C ARG A 629 -0.87 63.06 -51.96
N THR A 630 0.37 62.66 -52.32
CA THR A 630 1.70 63.30 -52.09
C THR A 630 2.33 63.41 -50.70
N GLY A 631 3.50 62.75 -50.57
CA GLY A 631 4.81 63.43 -50.37
C GLY A 631 5.36 63.55 -48.95
N GLY A 632 6.61 63.09 -48.72
CA GLY A 632 7.45 63.57 -47.62
C GLY A 632 8.46 62.57 -47.02
N MET A 633 9.67 62.51 -47.61
CA MET A 633 10.98 62.29 -46.94
C MET A 633 11.10 63.15 -45.67
N SER A 634 11.96 62.97 -44.66
CA SER A 634 13.12 62.12 -44.33
C SER A 634 13.61 62.59 -42.95
N PHE A 635 14.07 61.70 -42.07
CA PHE A 635 15.38 61.72 -41.36
C PHE A 635 15.40 60.64 -40.27
#